data_AF-A0A417CGA3-F1
#
_entry.id   AF-A0A417CGA3-F1
#
_cell.length_a   1.000
_cell.length_b   1.000
_cell.length_c   1.000
_cell.angle_alpha   90.00
_cell.angle_beta   90.00
_cell.angle_gamma   90.00
#
_symmetry.space_group_name_H-M   'P 1'
#
loop_
_entity.id
_entity.type
_entity.pdbx_description
1 polymer ?
#
loop_
_entity_poly.entity_id
_entity_poly.type
_entity_poly.pdbx_seq_one_letter_code
_entity_poly.pdbx_strand_id
1 'polypeptide(L)'
;MANMPTETAEQALERLQNGFNGLNATQSRLSAVQTGGSTQKAIADAATASYESAQVVTEKAQSNLDTATAKADKATTAVNRKKKALLKSKGLTNEQKKAIKSGKTIDTSKITNKTTKKRAEEYNSAVKNKKKADSKKKTAQTKFNTANKNSSSLKTDAEAAIVGYQEGNELSYMDSLTDQNVTQTKQAANINNKAWEETKKNLNAQEKAKKQADDKVSKKAKAIKKKFGSKLSDNQKKKLAAGKEINVDKIKDKSLKKALTAYNKYVTTAAETEQKLNIVTDAESTAAANAAESQTEAAKATVEAIQSKFDNAKTYYEGLLGYQEKYNAMEEANIDLYNAHGNYERSSDYEIKISNTESLKNIAQNKVDELEKRFQEGVDNGTIVEGSQEWINMKSEIVEAKKAVTDYDTSIENLKQQQIGVYYEEQFDRAIEKIDQFKDRIDTLNGIISDDMKIDKNTGLLTEWGATSVMLNRNQFSANQEEMRKLLEKENDVKKRYANGEDMSSEFGEKTYDEYIKDIQSKYNSLISSNSSLQNDMLSLIKNQAQAELDVLNKVISKRKEALSEKEKYYDYDKTLKDKTKDIQILERQAAALQGSTNAEDKARLAKIQEQLSDAREDLSDTMTDHAFSMQSDALDKLSSDMSDDFDKWSNDISSNVEKMSKAINEAVSNSALSNAQVLNNLSTILKNVGLTDEQVSSTLSGLTGYASGTDYVPKSGMYRVNENGMESVLSKKYGTLTFLNQGDKVFTADFTKRLIDNAGIATQSSQPQFGEMYKELMNAITNTNNQSYEHSTVYNIVVNEATDANAVGDIVVKKIDAYEKKRVRDFKSLR
;
A
#
# COMPACT_ATOMS: atom_id res chain seq x y z
N MET A 1 26.79 -45.88 -62.32
CA MET A 1 26.45 -45.50 -60.94
C MET A 1 24.95 -45.67 -60.80
N ALA A 2 24.53 -46.66 -60.01
CA ALA A 2 23.14 -46.75 -59.59
C ALA A 2 22.95 -45.66 -58.53
N ASN A 3 22.04 -44.70 -58.77
CA ASN A 3 21.64 -43.73 -57.76
C ASN A 3 21.21 -44.53 -56.53
N MET A 4 21.98 -44.50 -55.45
CA MET A 4 21.60 -45.21 -54.23
C MET A 4 20.52 -44.39 -53.49
N PRO A 5 19.48 -45.02 -52.92
CA PRO A 5 18.45 -44.30 -52.19
C PRO A 5 19.02 -43.44 -51.04
N THR A 6 20.13 -43.86 -50.43
CA THR A 6 20.88 -43.12 -49.41
C THR A 6 21.43 -41.77 -49.91
N GLU A 7 22.10 -41.73 -51.07
CA GLU A 7 22.58 -40.47 -51.68
C GLU A 7 21.42 -39.51 -52.01
N THR A 8 20.25 -40.05 -52.37
CA THR A 8 19.07 -39.22 -52.68
C THR A 8 18.47 -38.63 -51.40
N ALA A 9 18.51 -39.37 -50.29
CA ALA A 9 18.09 -38.91 -48.98
C ALA A 9 19.04 -37.86 -48.41
N GLU A 10 20.35 -38.06 -48.50
CA GLU A 10 21.37 -37.08 -48.09
C GLU A 10 21.18 -35.74 -48.82
N GLN A 11 20.97 -35.76 -50.13
CA GLN A 11 20.68 -34.54 -50.89
C GLN A 11 19.35 -33.88 -50.53
N ALA A 12 18.38 -34.66 -50.02
CA ALA A 12 17.12 -34.10 -49.55
C ALA A 12 17.27 -33.48 -48.15
N LEU A 13 18.03 -34.12 -47.26
CA LEU A 13 18.37 -33.62 -45.93
C LEU A 13 19.23 -32.37 -45.98
N GLU A 14 20.25 -32.33 -46.84
CA GLU A 14 21.10 -31.14 -47.03
C GLU A 14 20.27 -29.94 -47.51
N ARG A 15 19.26 -30.17 -48.35
CA ARG A 15 18.31 -29.11 -48.75
C ARG A 15 17.42 -28.66 -47.59
N LEU A 16 17.04 -29.57 -46.69
CA LEU A 16 16.24 -29.27 -45.50
C LEU A 16 17.06 -28.45 -44.49
N GLN A 17 18.29 -28.87 -44.18
CA GLN A 17 19.23 -28.18 -43.29
C GLN A 17 19.58 -26.77 -43.77
N ASN A 18 19.75 -26.58 -45.08
CA ASN A 18 19.99 -25.25 -45.63
C ASN A 18 18.80 -24.29 -45.47
N GLY A 19 17.56 -24.81 -45.37
CA GLY A 19 16.40 -23.99 -44.99
C GLY A 19 16.37 -23.67 -43.49
N PHE A 20 16.82 -24.60 -42.64
CA PHE A 20 16.84 -24.48 -41.18
C PHE A 20 17.84 -23.44 -40.66
N ASN A 21 19.02 -23.32 -41.27
CA ASN A 21 20.05 -22.36 -40.84
C ASN A 21 19.58 -20.89 -40.93
N GLY A 22 18.51 -20.60 -41.69
CA GLY A 22 17.89 -19.28 -41.74
C GLY A 22 16.83 -19.02 -40.66
N LEU A 23 16.49 -19.99 -39.81
CA LEU A 23 15.36 -19.92 -38.86
C LEU A 23 15.75 -20.23 -37.41
N ASN A 24 17.04 -20.43 -37.11
CA ASN A 24 17.49 -20.78 -35.76
C ASN A 24 17.34 -19.61 -34.76
N ALA A 25 16.42 -19.78 -33.80
CA ALA A 25 16.11 -18.83 -32.74
C ALA A 25 17.35 -18.36 -31.93
N THR A 26 18.33 -19.22 -31.71
CA THR A 26 19.57 -18.87 -30.98
C THR A 26 20.47 -17.95 -31.79
N GLN A 27 20.58 -18.20 -33.10
CA GLN A 27 21.34 -17.36 -34.02
C GLN A 27 20.68 -15.99 -34.17
N SER A 28 19.35 -15.96 -34.26
CA SER A 28 18.60 -14.73 -34.48
C SER A 28 18.47 -13.86 -33.24
N ARG A 29 18.45 -14.44 -32.02
CA ARG A 29 18.64 -13.71 -30.76
C ARG A 29 20.02 -13.03 -30.75
N LEU A 30 21.06 -13.71 -31.20
CA LEU A 30 22.42 -13.15 -31.30
C LEU A 30 22.52 -12.05 -32.37
N SER A 31 21.86 -12.21 -33.51
CA SER A 31 21.79 -11.20 -34.57
C SER A 31 20.99 -9.97 -34.15
N ALA A 32 19.87 -10.13 -33.45
CA ALA A 32 19.07 -9.02 -32.93
C ALA A 32 19.87 -8.09 -32.00
N VAL A 33 20.70 -8.69 -31.12
CA VAL A 33 21.65 -7.98 -30.26
C VAL A 33 22.71 -7.22 -31.06
N GLN A 34 23.16 -7.76 -32.19
CA GLN A 34 24.20 -7.15 -33.03
C GLN A 34 23.67 -6.05 -33.97
N THR A 35 22.42 -6.14 -34.42
CA THR A 35 21.86 -5.24 -35.45
C THR A 35 20.89 -4.19 -34.90
N GLY A 36 20.60 -4.18 -33.59
CA GLY A 36 19.73 -3.18 -32.96
C GLY A 36 18.25 -3.30 -33.34
N GLY A 37 17.74 -4.53 -33.50
CA GLY A 37 16.33 -4.81 -33.82
C GLY A 37 15.71 -5.83 -32.86
N SER A 38 14.40 -6.06 -32.94
CA SER A 38 13.75 -7.13 -32.16
C SER A 38 14.19 -8.51 -32.66
N THR A 39 14.15 -9.50 -31.78
CA THR A 39 14.36 -10.92 -32.15
C THR A 39 13.42 -11.32 -33.28
N GLN A 40 12.17 -10.83 -33.27
CA GLN A 40 11.20 -11.11 -34.33
C GLN A 40 11.62 -10.54 -35.69
N LYS A 41 12.17 -9.32 -35.71
CA LYS A 41 12.66 -8.70 -36.95
C LYS A 41 13.82 -9.49 -37.55
N ALA A 42 14.80 -9.87 -36.72
CA ALA A 42 15.96 -10.63 -37.18
C ALA A 42 15.58 -11.99 -37.79
N ILE A 43 14.52 -12.61 -37.28
CA ILE A 43 14.00 -13.89 -37.77
C ILE A 43 13.17 -13.71 -39.05
N ALA A 44 12.30 -12.68 -39.13
CA ALA A 44 11.57 -12.36 -40.34
C ALA A 44 12.51 -12.05 -41.52
N ASP A 45 13.59 -11.30 -41.27
CA ASP A 45 14.62 -11.00 -42.26
C ASP A 45 15.33 -12.29 -42.74
N ALA A 46 15.67 -13.20 -41.83
CA ALA A 46 16.37 -14.44 -42.15
C ALA A 46 15.47 -15.47 -42.87
N ALA A 47 14.19 -15.58 -42.50
CA ALA A 47 13.19 -16.38 -43.21
C ALA A 47 12.98 -15.86 -44.64
N THR A 48 12.89 -14.54 -44.81
CA THR A 48 12.76 -13.89 -46.12
C THR A 48 13.98 -14.18 -47.00
N ALA A 49 15.19 -14.02 -46.48
CA ALA A 49 16.42 -14.30 -47.21
C ALA A 49 16.53 -15.78 -47.65
N SER A 50 16.04 -16.71 -46.82
CA SER A 50 16.00 -18.14 -47.14
C SER A 50 15.02 -18.47 -48.26
N TYR A 51 13.83 -17.84 -48.23
CA TYR A 51 12.85 -17.95 -49.30
C TYR A 51 13.41 -17.40 -50.62
N GLU A 52 13.98 -16.20 -50.62
CA GLU A 52 14.57 -15.57 -51.81
C GLU A 52 15.66 -16.46 -52.43
N SER A 53 16.53 -17.03 -51.59
CA SER A 53 17.59 -17.95 -52.02
C SER A 53 17.01 -19.22 -52.68
N ALA A 54 15.94 -19.79 -52.12
CA ALA A 54 15.26 -20.96 -52.69
C ALA A 54 14.49 -20.63 -53.98
N GLN A 55 13.97 -19.41 -54.10
CA GLN A 55 13.29 -18.93 -55.30
C GLN A 55 14.26 -18.87 -56.49
N VAL A 56 15.48 -18.35 -56.31
CA VAL A 56 16.53 -18.32 -57.34
C VAL A 56 16.84 -19.73 -57.88
N VAL A 57 16.92 -20.73 -56.99
CA VAL A 57 17.14 -22.13 -57.40
C VAL A 57 15.96 -22.68 -58.21
N THR A 58 14.73 -22.32 -57.83
CA THR A 58 13.50 -22.72 -58.52
C THR A 58 13.42 -22.13 -59.92
N GLU A 59 13.72 -20.85 -60.07
CA GLU A 59 13.77 -20.15 -61.37
C GLU A 59 14.81 -20.79 -62.31
N LYS A 60 15.99 -21.13 -61.79
CA LYS A 60 17.02 -21.86 -62.55
C LYS A 60 16.56 -23.26 -62.95
N ALA A 61 15.83 -23.97 -62.10
CA ALA A 61 15.28 -25.29 -62.41
C ALA A 61 14.18 -25.21 -63.49
N GLN A 62 13.34 -24.18 -63.44
CA GLN A 62 12.31 -23.90 -64.45
C GLN A 62 12.94 -23.63 -65.83
N SER A 63 13.95 -22.75 -65.90
CA SER A 63 14.69 -22.46 -67.14
C SER A 63 15.29 -23.72 -67.79
N ASN A 64 15.82 -24.63 -66.96
CA ASN A 64 16.34 -25.92 -67.42
C ASN A 64 15.23 -26.85 -67.94
N LEU A 65 14.06 -26.87 -67.30
CA LEU A 65 12.89 -27.61 -67.75
C LEU A 65 12.38 -27.09 -69.09
N ASP A 66 12.30 -25.78 -69.27
CA ASP A 66 11.87 -25.16 -70.53
C ASP A 66 12.82 -25.53 -71.67
N THR A 67 14.13 -25.44 -71.41
CA THR A 67 15.16 -25.86 -72.38
C THR A 67 15.05 -27.34 -72.75
N ALA A 68 14.81 -28.22 -71.76
CA ALA A 68 14.67 -29.66 -72.01
C ALA A 68 13.38 -29.98 -72.78
N THR A 69 12.29 -29.26 -72.48
CA THR A 69 11.00 -29.37 -73.16
C THR A 69 11.14 -28.96 -74.63
N ALA A 70 11.73 -27.80 -74.92
CA ALA A 70 11.97 -27.35 -76.29
C ALA A 70 12.82 -28.35 -77.11
N LYS A 71 13.82 -28.99 -76.48
CA LYS A 71 14.63 -30.05 -77.13
C LYS A 71 13.81 -31.31 -77.41
N ALA A 72 12.94 -31.73 -76.49
CA ALA A 72 12.03 -32.87 -76.69
C ALA A 72 11.03 -32.63 -77.82
N ASP A 73 10.48 -31.41 -77.92
CA ASP A 73 9.53 -31.03 -78.96
C ASP A 73 10.20 -30.96 -80.35
N LYS A 74 11.42 -30.41 -80.43
CA LYS A 74 12.25 -30.46 -81.64
C LYS A 74 12.53 -31.91 -82.06
N ALA A 75 12.87 -32.80 -81.12
CA ALA A 75 13.11 -34.21 -81.41
C ALA A 75 11.84 -34.93 -81.89
N THR A 76 10.69 -34.63 -81.29
CA THR A 76 9.37 -35.13 -81.71
C THR A 76 9.05 -34.72 -83.14
N THR A 77 9.27 -33.44 -83.47
CA THR A 77 9.10 -32.91 -84.82
C THR A 77 10.01 -33.60 -85.84
N ALA A 78 11.29 -33.83 -85.49
CA ALA A 78 12.24 -34.55 -86.33
C ALA A 78 11.79 -36.01 -86.59
N VAL A 79 11.34 -36.73 -85.56
CA VAL A 79 10.77 -38.07 -85.71
C VAL A 79 9.57 -38.05 -86.66
N ASN A 80 8.64 -37.12 -86.50
CA ASN A 80 7.45 -37.04 -87.34
C ASN A 80 7.78 -36.75 -88.81
N ARG A 81 8.72 -35.83 -89.09
CA ARG A 81 9.20 -35.56 -90.46
C ARG A 81 9.85 -36.80 -91.08
N LYS A 82 10.78 -37.45 -90.36
CA LYS A 82 11.49 -38.65 -90.86
C LYS A 82 10.55 -39.85 -91.00
N LYS A 83 9.57 -40.01 -90.11
CA LYS A 83 8.49 -41.00 -90.19
C LYS A 83 7.68 -40.84 -91.48
N LYS A 84 7.23 -39.61 -91.78
CA LYS A 84 6.47 -39.29 -93.01
C LYS A 84 7.28 -39.58 -94.27
N ALA A 85 8.57 -39.23 -94.27
CA ALA A 85 9.47 -39.51 -95.39
C ALA A 85 9.74 -41.00 -95.61
N LEU A 86 9.91 -41.78 -94.53
CA LEU A 86 10.14 -43.22 -94.59
C LEU A 86 8.90 -43.99 -95.04
N LEU A 87 7.70 -43.62 -94.58
CA LEU A 87 6.45 -44.27 -94.99
C LEU A 87 6.12 -44.11 -96.48
N LYS A 88 6.70 -43.11 -97.16
CA LYS A 88 6.60 -42.90 -98.61
C LYS A 88 7.59 -43.74 -99.43
N SER A 89 8.52 -44.45 -98.78
CA SER A 89 9.54 -45.25 -99.47
C SER A 89 9.00 -46.60 -99.96
N LYS A 90 9.52 -47.09 -101.09
CA LYS A 90 9.21 -48.42 -101.65
C LYS A 90 10.03 -49.51 -100.93
N GLY A 91 9.52 -50.75 -100.88
CA GLY A 91 10.26 -51.90 -100.33
C GLY A 91 10.18 -52.09 -98.80
N LEU A 92 9.19 -51.48 -98.13
CA LEU A 92 8.87 -51.74 -96.72
C LEU A 92 7.78 -52.81 -96.60
N THR A 93 7.93 -53.75 -95.68
CA THR A 93 6.88 -54.75 -95.35
C THR A 93 5.71 -54.11 -94.59
N ASN A 94 4.59 -54.82 -94.52
CA ASN A 94 3.42 -54.36 -93.76
C ASN A 94 3.73 -54.27 -92.25
N GLU A 95 4.50 -55.20 -91.69
CA GLU A 95 4.97 -55.17 -90.30
C GLU A 95 5.88 -53.96 -90.04
N GLN A 96 6.81 -53.67 -90.94
CA GLN A 96 7.69 -52.50 -90.82
C GLN A 96 6.88 -51.20 -90.86
N LYS A 97 5.92 -51.08 -91.78
CA LYS A 97 5.01 -49.92 -91.84
C LYS A 97 4.19 -49.77 -90.56
N LYS A 98 3.68 -50.87 -90.00
CA LYS A 98 2.93 -50.87 -88.72
C LYS A 98 3.83 -50.42 -87.56
N ALA A 99 5.06 -50.94 -87.48
CA ALA A 99 6.05 -50.53 -86.48
C ALA A 99 6.39 -49.03 -86.58
N ILE A 100 6.68 -48.52 -87.78
CA ILE A 100 6.95 -47.09 -88.03
C ILE A 100 5.74 -46.23 -87.63
N LYS A 101 4.52 -46.63 -88.02
CA LYS A 101 3.28 -45.93 -87.63
C LYS A 101 3.13 -45.85 -86.11
N SER A 102 3.49 -46.92 -85.40
CA SER A 102 3.51 -46.98 -83.93
C SER A 102 4.71 -46.27 -83.26
N GLY A 103 5.61 -45.65 -84.02
CA GLY A 103 6.77 -44.93 -83.47
C GLY A 103 7.93 -45.82 -83.03
N LYS A 104 7.92 -47.11 -83.43
CA LYS A 104 8.97 -48.07 -83.08
C LYS A 104 10.08 -48.10 -84.12
N THR A 105 11.30 -48.33 -83.67
CA THR A 105 12.44 -48.58 -84.56
C THR A 105 12.24 -49.88 -85.34
N ILE A 106 12.79 -49.96 -86.54
CA ILE A 106 12.73 -51.15 -87.41
C ILE A 106 14.12 -51.71 -87.69
N ASP A 107 14.22 -53.02 -87.93
CA ASP A 107 15.48 -53.66 -88.38
C ASP A 107 15.78 -53.24 -89.83
N THR A 108 16.99 -52.71 -90.04
CA THR A 108 17.47 -52.21 -91.33
C THR A 108 18.35 -53.20 -92.08
N SER A 109 18.74 -54.31 -91.44
CA SER A 109 19.66 -55.30 -92.03
C SER A 109 19.10 -55.97 -93.28
N LYS A 110 17.77 -56.17 -93.33
CA LYS A 110 17.05 -56.82 -94.43
C LYS A 110 16.50 -55.87 -95.50
N ILE A 111 16.77 -54.56 -95.39
CA ILE A 111 16.30 -53.57 -96.38
C ILE A 111 17.33 -53.46 -97.51
N THR A 112 16.99 -53.96 -98.70
CA THR A 112 17.88 -53.98 -99.87
C THR A 112 17.92 -52.65 -100.63
N ASN A 113 16.84 -51.88 -100.62
CA ASN A 113 16.79 -50.57 -101.26
C ASN A 113 17.62 -49.53 -100.46
N LYS A 114 18.76 -49.09 -101.01
CA LYS A 114 19.71 -48.17 -100.35
C LYS A 114 19.05 -46.89 -99.79
N THR A 115 18.18 -46.24 -100.56
CA THR A 115 17.50 -45.00 -100.15
C THR A 115 16.54 -45.23 -98.97
N THR A 116 15.82 -46.35 -98.99
CA THR A 116 14.89 -46.75 -97.93
C THR A 116 15.64 -47.14 -96.67
N LYS A 117 16.76 -47.87 -96.80
CA LYS A 117 17.64 -48.23 -95.70
C LYS A 117 18.19 -46.99 -95.00
N LYS A 118 18.72 -46.02 -95.75
CA LYS A 118 19.20 -44.74 -95.21
C LYS A 118 18.10 -43.97 -94.46
N ARG A 119 16.89 -43.84 -95.04
CA ARG A 119 15.75 -43.20 -94.36
C ARG A 119 15.32 -43.94 -93.09
N ALA A 120 15.43 -45.27 -93.06
CA ALA A 120 15.13 -46.09 -91.89
C ALA A 120 16.16 -45.90 -90.78
N GLU A 121 17.44 -45.80 -91.12
CA GLU A 121 18.53 -45.50 -90.18
C GLU A 121 18.40 -44.08 -89.60
N GLU A 122 18.10 -43.08 -90.43
CA GLU A 122 17.81 -41.71 -89.98
C GLU A 122 16.59 -41.65 -89.06
N TYR A 123 15.52 -42.38 -89.38
CA TYR A 123 14.33 -42.49 -88.53
C TYR A 123 14.64 -43.17 -87.20
N ASN A 124 15.34 -44.32 -87.21
CA ASN A 124 15.72 -45.03 -86.00
C ASN A 124 16.59 -44.16 -85.08
N SER A 125 17.50 -43.37 -85.68
CA SER A 125 18.35 -42.43 -84.95
C SER A 125 17.52 -41.29 -84.34
N ALA A 126 16.56 -40.73 -85.07
CA ALA A 126 15.63 -39.74 -84.55
C ALA A 126 14.78 -40.29 -83.39
N VAL A 127 14.28 -41.52 -83.47
CA VAL A 127 13.51 -42.18 -82.40
C VAL A 127 14.37 -42.39 -81.14
N LYS A 128 15.63 -42.83 -81.29
CA LYS A 128 16.58 -42.94 -80.17
C LYS A 128 16.87 -41.57 -79.53
N ASN A 129 17.06 -40.53 -80.33
CA ASN A 129 17.30 -39.17 -79.84
C ASN A 129 16.09 -38.60 -79.12
N LYS A 130 14.86 -38.85 -79.61
CA LYS A 130 13.63 -38.51 -78.90
C LYS A 130 13.57 -39.17 -77.53
N LYS A 131 13.82 -40.48 -77.43
CA LYS A 131 13.85 -41.18 -76.12
C LYS A 131 14.85 -40.55 -75.14
N LYS A 132 16.04 -40.17 -75.61
CA LYS A 132 17.03 -39.45 -74.78
C LYS A 132 16.55 -38.07 -74.36
N ALA A 133 15.91 -37.31 -75.26
CA ALA A 133 15.38 -35.99 -74.95
C ALA A 133 14.21 -36.04 -73.96
N ASP A 134 13.27 -36.98 -74.15
CA ASP A 134 12.15 -37.22 -73.23
C ASP A 134 12.64 -37.62 -71.84
N SER A 135 13.67 -38.46 -71.75
CA SER A 135 14.32 -38.82 -70.48
C SER A 135 14.90 -37.58 -69.78
N LYS A 136 15.63 -36.72 -70.51
CA LYS A 136 16.19 -35.49 -69.94
C LYS A 136 15.10 -34.51 -69.49
N LYS A 137 14.02 -34.38 -70.27
CA LYS A 137 12.83 -33.58 -69.88
C LYS A 137 12.24 -34.11 -68.58
N LYS A 138 12.05 -35.43 -68.45
CA LYS A 138 11.52 -36.03 -67.23
C LYS A 138 12.41 -35.76 -66.01
N THR A 139 13.73 -35.88 -66.15
CA THR A 139 14.67 -35.52 -65.08
C THR A 139 14.59 -34.04 -64.71
N ALA A 140 14.53 -33.14 -65.70
CA ALA A 140 14.39 -31.70 -65.45
C ALA A 140 13.07 -31.36 -64.75
N GLN A 141 11.97 -32.02 -65.13
CA GLN A 141 10.66 -31.85 -64.51
C GLN A 141 10.69 -32.26 -63.02
N THR A 142 11.30 -33.41 -62.71
CA THR A 142 11.44 -33.84 -61.31
C THR A 142 12.25 -32.84 -60.50
N LYS A 143 13.35 -32.30 -61.05
CA LYS A 143 14.16 -31.27 -60.38
C LYS A 143 13.37 -29.98 -60.14
N PHE A 144 12.64 -29.50 -61.13
CA PHE A 144 11.76 -28.33 -60.99
C PHE A 144 10.69 -28.55 -59.92
N ASN A 145 9.95 -29.65 -60.00
CA ASN A 145 8.89 -29.95 -59.02
C ASN A 145 9.44 -30.00 -57.58
N THR A 146 10.67 -30.51 -57.41
CA THR A 146 11.34 -30.55 -56.10
C THR A 146 11.72 -29.15 -55.62
N ALA A 147 12.38 -28.36 -56.46
CA ALA A 147 12.77 -26.99 -56.13
C ALA A 147 11.55 -26.11 -55.81
N ASN A 148 10.51 -26.19 -56.64
CA ASN A 148 9.27 -25.45 -56.47
C ASN A 148 8.55 -25.80 -55.17
N LYS A 149 8.52 -27.08 -54.80
CA LYS A 149 7.92 -27.51 -53.52
C LYS A 149 8.69 -26.93 -52.32
N ASN A 150 10.02 -26.91 -52.37
CA ASN A 150 10.85 -26.33 -51.31
C ASN A 150 10.65 -24.81 -51.19
N SER A 151 10.70 -24.08 -52.31
CA SER A 151 10.47 -22.63 -52.32
C SER A 151 9.06 -22.27 -51.85
N SER A 152 8.04 -23.05 -52.22
CA SER A 152 6.67 -22.82 -51.74
C SER A 152 6.55 -23.00 -50.22
N SER A 153 7.23 -24.00 -49.64
CA SER A 153 7.24 -24.23 -48.19
C SER A 153 7.89 -23.05 -47.46
N LEU A 154 9.08 -22.63 -47.90
CA LEU A 154 9.81 -21.52 -47.30
C LEU A 154 9.07 -20.18 -47.46
N LYS A 155 8.25 -20.04 -48.51
CA LYS A 155 7.37 -18.88 -48.68
C LYS A 155 6.35 -18.79 -47.55
N THR A 156 5.67 -19.90 -47.27
CA THR A 156 4.69 -19.97 -46.18
C THR A 156 5.34 -19.68 -44.84
N ASP A 157 6.54 -20.23 -44.61
CA ASP A 157 7.32 -19.99 -43.40
C ASP A 157 7.70 -18.49 -43.25
N ALA A 158 8.14 -17.84 -44.33
CA ALA A 158 8.44 -16.41 -44.34
C ALA A 158 7.19 -15.54 -44.16
N GLU A 159 6.06 -15.88 -44.79
CA GLU A 159 4.79 -15.19 -44.62
C GLU A 159 4.29 -15.26 -43.17
N ALA A 160 4.35 -16.44 -42.54
CA ALA A 160 4.03 -16.60 -41.13
C ALA A 160 4.98 -15.79 -40.23
N ALA A 161 6.28 -15.78 -40.56
CA ALA A 161 7.27 -15.04 -39.81
C ALA A 161 7.03 -13.51 -39.85
N ILE A 162 6.60 -12.99 -41.02
CA ILE A 162 6.26 -11.58 -41.22
C ILE A 162 4.98 -11.20 -40.49
N VAL A 163 3.94 -12.05 -40.55
CA VAL A 163 2.67 -11.80 -39.86
C VAL A 163 2.87 -11.73 -38.34
N GLY A 164 3.60 -12.68 -37.75
CA GLY A 164 3.87 -12.66 -36.31
C GLY A 164 4.74 -11.46 -35.86
N TYR A 165 5.62 -10.97 -36.73
CA TYR A 165 6.32 -9.69 -36.50
C TYR A 165 5.35 -8.49 -36.51
N GLN A 166 4.40 -8.45 -37.45
CA GLN A 166 3.45 -7.33 -37.61
C GLN A 166 2.37 -7.27 -36.51
N GLU A 167 1.96 -8.42 -35.98
CA GLU A 167 0.93 -8.51 -34.94
C GLU A 167 1.43 -8.16 -33.53
N GLY A 168 2.76 -8.10 -33.32
CA GLY A 168 3.35 -7.76 -32.02
C GLY A 168 3.20 -8.84 -30.93
N ASN A 169 2.67 -10.02 -31.27
CA ASN A 169 2.52 -11.14 -30.35
C ASN A 169 3.81 -11.96 -30.26
N GLU A 170 4.76 -11.50 -29.43
CA GLU A 170 6.07 -12.13 -29.24
C GLU A 170 5.97 -13.59 -28.77
N LEU A 171 5.00 -13.90 -27.92
CA LEU A 171 4.81 -15.24 -27.39
C LEU A 171 4.34 -16.23 -28.45
N SER A 172 3.27 -15.90 -29.20
CA SER A 172 2.78 -16.73 -30.30
C SER A 172 3.84 -16.93 -31.38
N TYR A 173 4.69 -15.92 -31.58
CA TYR A 173 5.77 -15.98 -32.54
C TYR A 173 6.87 -16.97 -32.11
N MET A 174 7.33 -16.90 -30.85
CA MET A 174 8.32 -17.84 -30.31
C MET A 174 7.83 -19.28 -30.35
N ASP A 175 6.54 -19.49 -30.11
CA ASP A 175 5.91 -20.81 -30.21
C ASP A 175 5.86 -21.32 -31.66
N SER A 176 5.59 -20.44 -32.62
CA SER A 176 5.56 -20.81 -34.05
C SER A 176 6.91 -21.36 -34.55
N LEU A 177 8.03 -20.79 -34.07
CA LEU A 177 9.38 -21.25 -34.42
C LEU A 177 9.68 -22.62 -33.83
N THR A 178 9.21 -22.83 -32.61
CA THR A 178 9.32 -24.11 -31.91
C THR A 178 8.55 -25.19 -32.66
N ASP A 179 7.32 -24.89 -33.11
CA ASP A 179 6.49 -25.81 -33.91
C ASP A 179 7.08 -26.09 -35.29
N GLN A 180 7.71 -25.10 -35.91
CA GLN A 180 8.38 -25.26 -37.18
C GLN A 180 9.59 -26.19 -37.07
N ASN A 181 10.38 -26.09 -36.00
CA ASN A 181 11.49 -27.00 -35.71
C ASN A 181 10.97 -28.46 -35.62
N VAL A 182 9.91 -28.71 -34.84
CA VAL A 182 9.26 -30.03 -34.74
C VAL A 182 8.82 -30.56 -36.10
N THR A 183 8.17 -29.70 -36.89
CA THR A 183 7.68 -30.05 -38.23
C THR A 183 8.83 -30.49 -39.14
N GLN A 184 9.95 -29.78 -39.11
CA GLN A 184 11.11 -30.09 -39.94
C GLN A 184 11.82 -31.37 -39.48
N THR A 185 12.00 -31.60 -38.18
CA THR A 185 12.60 -32.84 -37.66
C THR A 185 11.75 -34.06 -38.03
N LYS A 186 10.41 -33.93 -37.98
CA LYS A 186 9.47 -34.97 -38.48
C LYS A 186 9.60 -35.20 -39.98
N GLN A 187 9.82 -34.14 -40.78
CA GLN A 187 10.08 -34.28 -42.21
C GLN A 187 11.40 -35.02 -42.49
N ALA A 188 12.47 -34.72 -41.74
CA ALA A 188 13.74 -35.43 -41.83
C ALA A 188 13.58 -36.93 -41.53
N ALA A 189 12.86 -37.26 -40.45
CA ALA A 189 12.54 -38.65 -40.10
C ALA A 189 11.77 -39.37 -41.22
N ASN A 190 10.79 -38.71 -41.83
CA ASN A 190 10.02 -39.26 -42.94
C ASN A 190 10.88 -39.51 -44.19
N ILE A 191 11.82 -38.60 -44.50
CA ILE A 191 12.78 -38.77 -45.60
C ILE A 191 13.65 -40.01 -45.37
N ASN A 192 14.23 -40.16 -44.18
CA ASN A 192 15.08 -41.30 -43.84
C ASN A 192 14.30 -42.63 -43.83
N ASN A 193 13.07 -42.62 -43.29
CA ASN A 193 12.20 -43.80 -43.34
C ASN A 193 11.92 -44.27 -44.77
N LYS A 194 11.61 -43.35 -45.69
CA LYS A 194 11.41 -43.70 -47.10
C LYS A 194 12.67 -44.27 -47.74
N ALA A 195 13.84 -43.72 -47.42
CA ALA A 195 15.12 -44.23 -47.90
C ALA A 195 15.38 -45.66 -47.39
N TRP A 196 15.06 -45.93 -46.13
CA TRP A 196 15.12 -47.27 -45.55
C TRP A 196 14.16 -48.25 -46.23
N GLU A 197 12.89 -47.86 -46.46
CA GLU A 197 11.93 -48.69 -47.18
C GLU A 197 12.39 -49.04 -48.61
N GLU A 198 12.98 -48.07 -49.32
CA GLU A 198 13.51 -48.28 -50.67
C GLU A 198 14.75 -49.18 -50.70
N THR A 199 15.70 -48.98 -49.78
CA THR A 199 16.89 -49.85 -49.66
C THR A 199 16.51 -51.27 -49.29
N LYS A 200 15.55 -51.46 -48.37
CA LYS A 200 14.98 -52.76 -48.00
C LYS A 200 14.31 -53.46 -49.19
N LYS A 201 13.61 -52.71 -50.05
CA LYS A 201 13.05 -53.27 -51.30
C LYS A 201 14.15 -53.69 -52.28
N ASN A 202 15.22 -52.91 -52.38
CA ASN A 202 16.38 -53.23 -53.23
C ASN A 202 17.14 -54.46 -52.72
N LEU A 203 17.31 -54.60 -51.40
CA LEU A 203 17.95 -55.75 -50.76
C LEU A 203 17.20 -57.03 -51.12
N ASN A 204 15.90 -57.06 -50.86
CA ASN A 204 15.00 -58.17 -51.24
C ASN A 204 15.10 -58.54 -52.73
N ALA A 205 15.25 -57.53 -53.62
CA ALA A 205 15.40 -57.77 -55.05
C ALA A 205 16.77 -58.37 -55.41
N GLN A 206 17.85 -57.92 -54.78
CA GLN A 206 19.20 -58.44 -55.01
C GLN A 206 19.41 -59.83 -54.40
N GLU A 207 18.83 -60.12 -53.24
CA GLU A 207 18.83 -61.47 -52.66
C GLU A 207 18.18 -62.49 -53.62
N LYS A 208 17.03 -62.12 -54.21
CA LYS A 208 16.35 -62.92 -55.24
C LYS A 208 17.22 -63.08 -56.48
N ALA A 209 17.89 -62.02 -56.93
CA ALA A 209 18.78 -62.07 -58.10
C ALA A 209 20.00 -62.98 -57.85
N LYS A 210 20.61 -62.91 -56.66
CA LYS A 210 21.73 -63.75 -56.25
C LYS A 210 21.34 -65.23 -56.24
N LYS A 211 20.21 -65.55 -55.61
CA LYS A 211 19.66 -66.92 -55.61
C LYS A 211 19.45 -67.46 -57.03
N GLN A 212 18.90 -66.65 -57.94
CA GLN A 212 18.71 -67.03 -59.33
C GLN A 212 20.03 -67.21 -60.11
N ALA A 213 21.05 -66.39 -59.82
CA ALA A 213 22.36 -66.50 -60.44
C ALA A 213 23.08 -67.78 -59.99
N ASP A 214 23.07 -68.07 -58.69
CA ASP A 214 23.63 -69.29 -58.10
C ASP A 214 22.95 -70.55 -58.64
N ASP A 215 21.62 -70.52 -58.78
CA ASP A 215 20.84 -71.60 -59.39
C ASP A 215 21.28 -71.88 -60.84
N LYS A 216 21.55 -70.84 -61.62
CA LYS A 216 22.03 -70.99 -63.02
C LYS A 216 23.43 -71.59 -63.06
N VAL A 217 24.34 -71.15 -62.19
CA VAL A 217 25.69 -71.72 -62.04
C VAL A 217 25.59 -73.21 -61.68
N SER A 218 24.81 -73.55 -60.66
CA SER A 218 24.60 -74.93 -60.19
C SER A 218 23.99 -75.83 -61.27
N LYS A 219 22.92 -75.38 -61.94
CA LYS A 219 22.28 -76.13 -63.05
C LYS A 219 23.25 -76.36 -64.20
N LYS A 220 24.05 -75.35 -64.58
CA LYS A 220 25.03 -75.47 -65.66
C LYS A 220 26.19 -76.38 -65.28
N ALA A 221 26.71 -76.29 -64.06
CA ALA A 221 27.74 -77.16 -63.51
C ALA A 221 27.28 -78.63 -63.53
N LYS A 222 26.07 -78.93 -63.04
CA LYS A 222 25.47 -80.28 -63.08
C LYS A 222 25.35 -80.81 -64.51
N ALA A 223 24.90 -79.98 -65.46
CA ALA A 223 24.79 -80.36 -66.86
C ALA A 223 26.15 -80.67 -67.52
N ILE A 224 27.19 -79.87 -67.21
CA ILE A 224 28.56 -80.10 -67.70
C ILE A 224 29.14 -81.37 -67.08
N LYS A 225 29.00 -81.58 -65.77
CA LYS A 225 29.45 -82.80 -65.08
C LYS A 225 28.81 -84.05 -65.68
N LYS A 226 27.50 -84.01 -65.96
CA LYS A 226 26.76 -85.13 -66.57
C LYS A 226 27.23 -85.45 -67.99
N LYS A 227 27.43 -84.43 -68.85
CA LYS A 227 27.77 -84.64 -70.27
C LYS A 227 29.27 -84.82 -70.56
N PHE A 228 30.14 -84.21 -69.76
CA PHE A 228 31.57 -84.12 -70.03
C PHE A 228 32.45 -84.55 -68.84
N GLY A 229 31.88 -85.19 -67.82
CA GLY A 229 32.58 -85.52 -66.57
C GLY A 229 33.89 -86.30 -66.75
N SER A 230 33.94 -87.22 -67.71
CA SER A 230 35.15 -88.00 -68.05
C SER A 230 36.24 -87.19 -68.76
N LYS A 231 35.89 -86.04 -69.35
CA LYS A 231 36.80 -85.14 -70.09
C LYS A 231 37.34 -83.98 -69.24
N LEU A 232 36.99 -83.93 -67.96
CA LEU A 232 37.43 -82.91 -67.01
C LEU A 232 38.57 -83.47 -66.15
N SER A 233 39.60 -82.65 -65.89
CA SER A 233 40.60 -82.96 -64.87
C SER A 233 40.02 -82.86 -63.47
N ASP A 234 40.66 -83.47 -62.48
CA ASP A 234 40.16 -83.44 -61.10
C ASP A 234 40.15 -82.02 -60.52
N ASN A 235 41.11 -81.18 -60.90
CA ASN A 235 41.09 -79.75 -60.55
C ASN A 235 39.90 -79.02 -61.21
N GLN A 236 39.58 -79.31 -62.47
CA GLN A 236 38.41 -78.74 -63.13
C GLN A 236 37.11 -79.22 -62.47
N LYS A 237 37.01 -80.50 -62.08
CA LYS A 237 35.86 -81.02 -61.32
C LYS A 237 35.70 -80.33 -59.97
N LYS A 238 36.80 -80.12 -59.23
CA LYS A 238 36.80 -79.36 -57.96
C LYS A 238 36.33 -77.92 -58.15
N LYS A 239 36.87 -77.20 -59.14
CA LYS A 239 36.43 -75.83 -59.46
C LYS A 239 34.97 -75.76 -59.90
N LEU A 240 34.52 -76.71 -60.71
CA LEU A 240 33.12 -76.82 -61.15
C LEU A 240 32.17 -77.06 -59.98
N ALA A 241 32.56 -77.90 -59.01
CA ALA A 241 31.79 -78.15 -57.80
C ALA A 241 31.75 -76.94 -56.87
N ALA A 242 32.86 -76.20 -56.78
CA ALA A 242 32.98 -74.99 -55.98
C ALA A 242 32.37 -73.73 -56.64
N GLY A 243 31.76 -73.85 -57.83
CA GLY A 243 31.19 -72.69 -58.53
C GLY A 243 32.24 -71.68 -59.03
N LYS A 244 33.50 -72.09 -59.19
CA LYS A 244 34.63 -71.23 -59.59
C LYS A 244 34.88 -71.30 -61.09
N GLU A 245 35.45 -70.23 -61.65
CA GLU A 245 35.83 -70.17 -63.07
C GLU A 245 36.90 -71.21 -63.44
N ILE A 246 36.79 -71.71 -64.67
CA ILE A 246 37.67 -72.75 -65.22
C ILE A 246 38.38 -72.19 -66.45
N ASN A 247 39.73 -72.20 -66.45
CA ASN A 247 40.49 -71.79 -67.63
C ASN A 247 40.16 -72.71 -68.83
N VAL A 248 39.79 -72.10 -69.95
CA VAL A 248 39.31 -72.76 -71.18
C VAL A 248 40.35 -72.78 -72.32
N ASP A 249 41.50 -72.12 -72.15
CA ASP A 249 42.47 -71.86 -73.21
C ASP A 249 43.09 -73.15 -73.74
N LYS A 250 43.43 -74.07 -72.83
CA LYS A 250 44.05 -75.36 -73.11
C LYS A 250 43.05 -76.48 -73.46
N ILE A 251 41.76 -76.18 -73.60
CA ILE A 251 40.72 -77.18 -73.90
C ILE A 251 40.58 -77.36 -75.43
N LYS A 252 40.94 -78.55 -75.93
CA LYS A 252 40.86 -78.89 -77.36
C LYS A 252 39.44 -79.23 -77.84
N ASP A 253 38.60 -79.83 -76.99
CA ASP A 253 37.21 -80.18 -77.33
C ASP A 253 36.35 -78.90 -77.44
N LYS A 254 35.93 -78.58 -78.68
CA LYS A 254 35.17 -77.34 -78.98
C LYS A 254 33.84 -77.26 -78.22
N SER A 255 33.17 -78.40 -77.99
CA SER A 255 31.87 -78.45 -77.32
C SER A 255 32.02 -78.24 -75.81
N LEU A 256 33.01 -78.87 -75.20
CA LEU A 256 33.36 -78.66 -73.80
C LEU A 256 33.85 -77.23 -73.56
N LYS A 257 34.73 -76.71 -74.42
CA LYS A 257 35.21 -75.32 -74.37
C LYS A 257 34.05 -74.35 -74.36
N LYS A 258 33.11 -74.46 -75.31
CA LYS A 258 31.89 -73.63 -75.38
C LYS A 258 31.01 -73.75 -74.14
N ALA A 259 30.85 -74.96 -73.58
CA ALA A 259 30.04 -75.17 -72.38
C ALA A 259 30.67 -74.54 -71.13
N LEU A 260 31.99 -74.67 -70.97
CA LEU A 260 32.75 -74.07 -69.86
C LEU A 260 32.84 -72.55 -69.98
N THR A 261 33.01 -71.99 -71.19
CA THR A 261 32.93 -70.54 -71.40
C THR A 261 31.56 -69.98 -70.99
N ALA A 262 30.47 -70.67 -71.34
CA ALA A 262 29.13 -70.27 -70.92
C ALA A 262 28.93 -70.41 -69.39
N TYR A 263 29.51 -71.44 -68.77
CA TYR A 263 29.51 -71.61 -67.33
C TYR A 263 30.29 -70.48 -66.62
N ASN A 264 31.51 -70.17 -67.07
CA ASN A 264 32.29 -69.08 -66.50
C ASN A 264 31.52 -67.76 -66.56
N LYS A 265 30.82 -67.47 -67.67
CA LYS A 265 29.96 -66.29 -67.75
C LYS A 265 28.90 -66.25 -66.64
N TYR A 266 28.28 -67.37 -66.29
CA TYR A 266 27.35 -67.44 -65.17
C TYR A 266 28.05 -67.25 -63.82
N VAL A 267 29.25 -67.79 -63.65
CA VAL A 267 30.08 -67.59 -62.44
C VAL A 267 30.43 -66.12 -62.27
N THR A 268 30.92 -65.45 -63.32
CA THR A 268 31.21 -64.00 -63.30
C THR A 268 29.95 -63.22 -62.95
N THR A 269 28.80 -63.53 -63.56
CA THR A 269 27.52 -62.86 -63.22
C THR A 269 27.11 -63.08 -61.76
N ALA A 270 27.33 -64.28 -61.20
CA ALA A 270 27.03 -64.56 -59.79
C ALA A 270 27.92 -63.74 -58.85
N ALA A 271 29.22 -63.64 -59.14
CA ALA A 271 30.17 -62.82 -58.38
C ALA A 271 29.84 -61.31 -58.46
N GLU A 272 29.50 -60.80 -59.66
CA GLU A 272 29.03 -59.42 -59.82
C GLU A 272 27.72 -59.14 -59.06
N THR A 273 26.84 -60.15 -58.95
CA THR A 273 25.58 -60.02 -58.19
C THR A 273 25.85 -60.06 -56.69
N GLU A 274 26.84 -60.82 -56.23
CA GLU A 274 27.29 -60.85 -54.84
C GLU A 274 27.85 -59.51 -54.39
N GLN A 275 28.73 -58.89 -55.20
CA GLN A 275 29.24 -57.55 -54.91
C GLN A 275 28.10 -56.52 -54.80
N LYS A 276 27.09 -56.59 -55.69
CA LYS A 276 25.91 -55.73 -55.62
C LYS A 276 25.06 -56.00 -54.39
N LEU A 277 24.93 -57.26 -53.98
CA LEU A 277 24.20 -57.63 -52.77
C LEU A 277 24.87 -57.03 -51.54
N ASN A 278 26.20 -57.14 -51.42
CA ASN A 278 26.96 -56.56 -50.30
C ASN A 278 26.77 -55.03 -50.24
N ILE A 279 26.92 -54.33 -51.36
CA ILE A 279 26.71 -52.87 -51.44
C ILE A 279 25.29 -52.48 -50.98
N VAL A 280 24.28 -53.23 -51.41
CA VAL A 280 22.89 -52.94 -51.03
C VAL A 280 22.61 -53.32 -49.57
N THR A 281 23.30 -54.32 -49.03
CA THR A 281 23.22 -54.71 -47.61
C THR A 281 23.79 -53.61 -46.73
N ASP A 282 24.98 -53.10 -47.06
CA ASP A 282 25.61 -51.98 -46.33
C ASP A 282 24.73 -50.72 -46.41
N ALA A 283 24.17 -50.41 -47.59
CA ALA A 283 23.29 -49.27 -47.77
C ALA A 283 21.97 -49.38 -46.99
N GLU A 284 21.40 -50.59 -46.86
CA GLU A 284 20.20 -50.82 -46.05
C GLU A 284 20.50 -50.67 -44.56
N SER A 285 21.62 -51.20 -44.08
CA SER A 285 22.07 -51.03 -42.69
C SER A 285 22.26 -49.55 -42.33
N THR A 286 22.92 -48.77 -43.20
CA THR A 286 23.08 -47.31 -42.99
C THR A 286 21.73 -46.59 -43.02
N ALA A 287 20.86 -46.91 -43.97
CA ALA A 287 19.53 -46.28 -44.04
C ALA A 287 18.66 -46.62 -42.83
N ALA A 288 18.75 -47.85 -42.31
CA ALA A 288 18.04 -48.29 -41.10
C ALA A 288 18.52 -47.51 -39.86
N ALA A 289 19.83 -47.35 -39.70
CA ALA A 289 20.41 -46.56 -38.61
C ALA A 289 19.95 -45.09 -38.67
N ASN A 290 20.07 -44.44 -39.83
CA ASN A 290 19.63 -43.06 -40.03
C ASN A 290 18.12 -42.88 -39.79
N ALA A 291 17.30 -43.86 -40.20
CA ALA A 291 15.86 -43.87 -39.95
C ALA A 291 15.54 -43.95 -38.44
N ALA A 292 16.21 -44.86 -37.70
CA ALA A 292 16.03 -44.99 -36.27
C ALA A 292 16.49 -43.74 -35.49
N GLU A 293 17.65 -43.19 -35.84
CA GLU A 293 18.20 -41.98 -35.22
C GLU A 293 17.28 -40.77 -35.46
N SER A 294 16.87 -40.53 -36.70
CA SER A 294 15.99 -39.39 -37.01
C SER A 294 14.57 -39.52 -36.45
N GLN A 295 14.04 -40.74 -36.28
CA GLN A 295 12.80 -40.94 -35.52
C GLN A 295 12.96 -40.57 -34.05
N THR A 296 14.09 -40.94 -33.44
CA THR A 296 14.43 -40.59 -32.06
C THR A 296 14.54 -39.09 -31.90
N GLU A 297 15.24 -38.42 -32.83
CA GLU A 297 15.39 -36.95 -32.81
C GLU A 297 14.05 -36.23 -33.01
N ALA A 298 13.16 -36.76 -33.87
CA ALA A 298 11.82 -36.19 -34.05
C ALA A 298 10.93 -36.33 -32.80
N ALA A 299 11.05 -37.45 -32.08
CA ALA A 299 10.37 -37.64 -30.80
C ALA A 299 10.92 -36.68 -29.74
N LYS A 300 12.25 -36.59 -29.62
CA LYS A 300 12.94 -35.68 -28.72
C LYS A 300 12.58 -34.22 -28.98
N ALA A 301 12.59 -33.77 -30.24
CA ALA A 301 12.20 -32.42 -30.62
C ALA A 301 10.75 -32.10 -30.22
N THR A 302 9.85 -33.08 -30.23
CA THR A 302 8.45 -32.89 -29.79
C THR A 302 8.38 -32.67 -28.27
N VAL A 303 9.21 -33.35 -27.47
CA VAL A 303 9.31 -33.15 -26.02
C VAL A 303 9.93 -31.78 -25.71
N GLU A 304 11.08 -31.47 -26.30
CA GLU A 304 11.79 -30.21 -26.09
C GLU A 304 10.96 -28.99 -26.53
N ALA A 305 10.06 -29.16 -27.50
CA ALA A 305 9.16 -28.11 -27.93
C ALA A 305 8.20 -27.65 -26.83
N ILE A 306 7.64 -28.58 -26.05
CA ILE A 306 6.70 -28.21 -24.97
C ILE A 306 7.42 -27.47 -23.86
N GLN A 307 8.62 -27.93 -23.51
CA GLN A 307 9.48 -27.24 -22.55
C GLN A 307 9.86 -25.85 -23.06
N SER A 308 10.29 -25.75 -24.32
CA SER A 308 10.66 -24.47 -24.93
C SER A 308 9.49 -23.49 -24.94
N LYS A 309 8.27 -23.96 -25.26
CA LYS A 309 7.07 -23.12 -25.15
C LYS A 309 6.84 -22.70 -23.70
N PHE A 310 6.88 -23.60 -22.74
CA PHE A 310 6.75 -23.24 -21.32
C PHE A 310 7.76 -22.15 -20.90
N ASP A 311 9.03 -22.30 -21.27
CA ASP A 311 10.10 -21.35 -20.99
C ASP A 311 9.92 -20.00 -21.72
N ASN A 312 9.38 -20.02 -22.95
CA ASN A 312 9.04 -18.80 -23.68
C ASN A 312 7.99 -17.98 -22.94
N ALA A 313 6.94 -18.61 -22.40
CA ALA A 313 5.93 -17.93 -21.58
C ALA A 313 6.52 -17.39 -20.29
N LYS A 314 7.33 -18.20 -19.60
CA LYS A 314 8.04 -17.77 -18.39
C LYS A 314 8.83 -16.49 -18.65
N THR A 315 9.68 -16.50 -19.67
CA THR A 315 10.54 -15.37 -20.04
C THR A 315 9.73 -14.14 -20.44
N TYR A 316 8.67 -14.32 -21.22
CA TYR A 316 7.80 -13.23 -21.68
C TYR A 316 7.18 -12.48 -20.50
N TYR A 317 6.55 -13.20 -19.56
CA TYR A 317 5.92 -12.56 -18.40
C TYR A 317 6.93 -12.00 -17.40
N GLU A 318 8.13 -12.58 -17.27
CA GLU A 318 9.23 -11.98 -16.49
C GLU A 318 9.67 -10.63 -17.07
N GLY A 319 9.72 -10.52 -18.40
CA GLY A 319 9.98 -9.25 -19.09
C GLY A 319 8.88 -8.20 -18.83
N LEU A 320 7.61 -8.61 -18.88
CA LEU A 320 6.48 -7.73 -18.58
C LEU A 320 6.48 -7.26 -17.12
N LEU A 321 6.71 -8.16 -16.17
CA LEU A 321 6.83 -7.84 -14.74
C LEU A 321 7.97 -6.84 -14.53
N GLY A 322 9.17 -7.11 -15.04
CA GLY A 322 10.32 -6.23 -14.87
C GLY A 322 10.17 -4.86 -15.53
N TYR A 323 9.34 -4.74 -16.58
CA TYR A 323 8.94 -3.44 -17.13
C TYR A 323 7.96 -2.72 -16.21
N GLN A 324 6.90 -3.41 -15.76
CA GLN A 324 5.87 -2.83 -14.89
C GLN A 324 6.46 -2.37 -13.55
N GLU A 325 7.38 -3.13 -12.95
CA GLU A 325 8.07 -2.74 -11.71
C GLU A 325 8.82 -1.41 -11.86
N LYS A 326 9.52 -1.22 -12.98
CA LYS A 326 10.23 0.03 -13.27
C LYS A 326 9.27 1.19 -13.53
N TYR A 327 8.15 0.92 -14.19
CA TYR A 327 7.11 1.91 -14.41
C TYR A 327 6.48 2.37 -13.09
N ASN A 328 6.09 1.42 -12.24
CA ASN A 328 5.54 1.70 -10.90
C ASN A 328 6.53 2.50 -10.05
N ALA A 329 7.81 2.11 -10.03
CA ALA A 329 8.85 2.84 -9.31
C ALA A 329 9.02 4.29 -9.81
N MET A 330 8.85 4.53 -11.10
CA MET A 330 8.87 5.89 -11.66
C MET A 330 7.67 6.72 -11.19
N GLU A 331 6.49 6.11 -11.12
CA GLU A 331 5.26 6.78 -10.67
C GLU A 331 5.31 7.11 -9.18
N GLU A 332 5.81 6.18 -8.37
CA GLU A 332 5.94 6.33 -6.92
C GLU A 332 7.04 7.33 -6.52
N ALA A 333 8.00 7.63 -7.40
CA ALA A 333 9.09 8.57 -7.12
C ALA A 333 8.60 9.98 -6.73
N ASN A 334 7.44 10.41 -7.23
CA ASN A 334 6.85 11.71 -6.84
C ASN A 334 6.30 11.68 -5.41
N ILE A 335 5.73 10.56 -4.98
CA ILE A 335 5.26 10.34 -3.60
C ILE A 335 6.48 10.35 -2.68
N ASP A 336 7.53 9.61 -3.03
CA ASP A 336 8.78 9.55 -2.25
C ASP A 336 9.44 10.92 -2.12
N LEU A 337 9.45 11.72 -3.19
CA LEU A 337 9.95 13.10 -3.16
C LEU A 337 9.10 13.99 -2.24
N TYR A 338 7.77 13.84 -2.28
CA TYR A 338 6.85 14.59 -1.44
C TYR A 338 7.08 14.28 0.05
N ASN A 339 7.28 13.00 0.39
CA ASN A 339 7.56 12.53 1.75
C ASN A 339 8.96 12.96 2.20
N ALA A 340 9.97 12.86 1.33
CA ALA A 340 11.34 13.29 1.63
C ALA A 340 11.46 14.80 1.88
N HIS A 341 10.55 15.61 1.33
CA HIS A 341 10.43 17.04 1.64
C HIS A 341 9.89 17.30 3.06
N GLY A 342 9.48 16.26 3.80
CA GLY A 342 8.90 16.37 5.14
C GLY A 342 7.41 16.70 5.14
N ASN A 343 6.74 16.53 3.99
CA ASN A 343 5.28 16.60 3.99
C ASN A 343 4.69 15.30 4.54
N TYR A 344 3.52 15.41 5.15
CA TYR A 344 2.78 14.24 5.61
C TYR A 344 2.36 13.34 4.45
N GLU A 345 2.50 12.03 4.64
CA GLU A 345 1.92 11.04 3.74
C GLU A 345 0.41 11.19 3.65
N ARG A 346 -0.16 10.80 2.51
CA ARG A 346 -1.60 10.86 2.27
C ARG A 346 -2.20 9.50 2.01
N SER A 347 -3.44 9.30 2.45
CA SER A 347 -4.19 8.08 2.17
C SER A 347 -4.35 7.83 0.65
N SER A 348 -4.42 8.90 -0.16
CA SER A 348 -4.46 8.81 -1.63
C SER A 348 -3.16 8.28 -2.26
N ASP A 349 -2.00 8.47 -1.61
CA ASP A 349 -0.73 7.99 -2.14
C ASP A 349 -0.68 6.45 -2.15
N TYR A 350 -1.35 5.84 -1.17
CA TYR A 350 -1.49 4.39 -1.09
C TYR A 350 -2.47 3.82 -2.12
N GLU A 351 -3.44 4.60 -2.62
CA GLU A 351 -4.30 4.16 -3.73
C GLU A 351 -3.47 3.88 -4.99
N ILE A 352 -2.47 4.73 -5.26
CA ILE A 352 -1.52 4.58 -6.37
C ILE A 352 -0.67 3.33 -6.15
N LYS A 353 -0.06 3.18 -4.96
CA LYS A 353 0.76 1.99 -4.62
C LYS A 353 -0.02 0.68 -4.72
N ILE A 354 -1.29 0.67 -4.27
CA ILE A 354 -2.18 -0.48 -4.36
C ILE A 354 -2.48 -0.80 -5.83
N SER A 355 -2.91 0.18 -6.63
CA SER A 355 -3.19 0.01 -8.07
C SER A 355 -1.96 -0.52 -8.84
N ASN A 356 -0.78 -0.01 -8.50
CA ASN A 356 0.49 -0.44 -9.08
C ASN A 356 0.81 -1.90 -8.73
N THR A 357 0.59 -2.28 -7.46
CA THR A 357 0.79 -3.66 -7.00
C THR A 357 -0.26 -4.61 -7.58
N GLU A 358 -1.51 -4.19 -7.73
CA GLU A 358 -2.58 -4.94 -8.40
C GLU A 358 -2.24 -5.20 -9.88
N SER A 359 -1.64 -4.23 -10.56
CA SER A 359 -1.17 -4.40 -11.93
C SER A 359 -0.08 -5.48 -12.02
N LEU A 360 0.88 -5.51 -11.09
CA LEU A 360 1.88 -6.58 -10.99
C LEU A 360 1.25 -7.93 -10.71
N LYS A 361 0.30 -7.99 -9.76
CA LYS A 361 -0.47 -9.21 -9.45
C LYS A 361 -1.18 -9.75 -10.69
N ASN A 362 -1.85 -8.90 -11.46
CA ASN A 362 -2.56 -9.31 -12.67
C ASN A 362 -1.62 -9.89 -13.72
N ILE A 363 -0.44 -9.30 -13.93
CA ILE A 363 0.59 -9.86 -14.83
C ILE A 363 1.10 -11.21 -14.31
N ALA A 364 1.35 -11.33 -13.00
CA ALA A 364 1.76 -12.59 -12.37
C ALA A 364 0.69 -13.68 -12.47
N GLN A 365 -0.59 -13.33 -12.33
CA GLN A 365 -1.70 -14.27 -12.52
C GLN A 365 -1.78 -14.74 -13.98
N ASN A 366 -1.64 -13.82 -14.95
CA ASN A 366 -1.57 -14.19 -16.36
C ASN A 366 -0.38 -15.12 -16.66
N LYS A 367 0.76 -14.94 -15.98
CA LYS A 367 1.89 -15.88 -16.03
C LYS A 367 1.48 -17.27 -15.56
N VAL A 368 0.82 -17.37 -14.40
CA VAL A 368 0.32 -18.65 -13.86
C VAL A 368 -0.60 -19.32 -14.87
N ASP A 369 -1.60 -18.60 -15.37
CA ASP A 369 -2.62 -19.16 -16.26
C ASP A 369 -2.01 -19.70 -17.56
N GLU A 370 -1.07 -18.95 -18.16
CA GLU A 370 -0.41 -19.38 -19.40
C GLU A 370 0.58 -20.54 -19.17
N LEU A 371 1.28 -20.58 -18.03
CA LEU A 371 2.13 -21.72 -17.66
C LEU A 371 1.29 -22.99 -17.40
N GLU A 372 0.16 -22.88 -16.71
CA GLU A 372 -0.75 -24.00 -16.47
C GLU A 372 -1.36 -24.54 -17.75
N LYS A 373 -1.76 -23.65 -18.67
CA LYS A 373 -2.25 -24.02 -20.00
C LYS A 373 -1.21 -24.83 -20.77
N ARG A 374 0.04 -24.35 -20.86
CA ARG A 374 1.13 -25.04 -21.59
C ARG A 374 1.52 -26.37 -20.96
N PHE A 375 1.53 -26.42 -19.63
CA PHE A 375 1.72 -27.66 -18.89
C PHE A 375 0.62 -28.67 -19.23
N GLN A 376 -0.64 -28.25 -19.20
CA GLN A 376 -1.77 -29.13 -19.49
C GLN A 376 -1.75 -29.62 -20.95
N GLU A 377 -1.40 -28.77 -21.92
CA GLU A 377 -1.21 -29.18 -23.32
C GLU A 377 -0.20 -30.35 -23.45
N GLY A 378 0.88 -30.32 -22.67
CA GLY A 378 1.89 -31.38 -22.64
C GLY A 378 1.44 -32.66 -21.93
N VAL A 379 0.60 -32.54 -20.91
CA VAL A 379 0.00 -33.69 -20.23
C VAL A 379 -1.04 -34.36 -21.14
N ASP A 380 -1.93 -33.56 -21.75
CA ASP A 380 -3.02 -34.06 -22.59
C ASP A 380 -2.53 -34.78 -23.85
N ASN A 381 -1.44 -34.30 -24.44
CA ASN A 381 -0.85 -34.93 -25.62
C ASN A 381 0.10 -36.10 -25.29
N GLY A 382 0.26 -36.44 -24.00
CA GLY A 382 1.05 -37.57 -23.51
C GLY A 382 2.57 -37.38 -23.58
N THR A 383 3.04 -36.17 -23.86
CA THR A 383 4.47 -35.85 -23.94
C THR A 383 5.07 -35.63 -22.54
N ILE A 384 4.28 -35.06 -21.62
CA ILE A 384 4.64 -34.85 -20.23
C ILE A 384 3.90 -35.89 -19.39
N VAL A 385 4.63 -36.79 -18.76
CA VAL A 385 4.08 -37.88 -17.95
C VAL A 385 4.18 -37.51 -16.48
N GLU A 386 3.11 -37.75 -15.71
CA GLU A 386 3.10 -37.50 -14.27
C GLU A 386 4.28 -38.21 -13.57
N GLY A 387 5.02 -37.45 -12.75
CA GLY A 387 6.21 -37.93 -12.06
C GLY A 387 7.49 -37.94 -12.91
N SER A 388 7.46 -37.54 -14.19
CA SER A 388 8.69 -37.33 -14.97
C SER A 388 9.48 -36.12 -14.48
N GLN A 389 10.75 -36.02 -14.87
CA GLN A 389 11.58 -34.87 -14.49
C GLN A 389 11.01 -33.56 -15.04
N GLU A 390 10.49 -33.59 -16.27
CA GLU A 390 9.86 -32.45 -16.93
C GLU A 390 8.59 -32.02 -16.21
N TRP A 391 7.76 -32.99 -15.79
CA TRP A 391 6.56 -32.73 -15.00
C TRP A 391 6.91 -32.05 -13.68
N ILE A 392 7.91 -32.56 -12.94
CA ILE A 392 8.34 -31.98 -11.66
C ILE A 392 8.83 -30.55 -11.85
N ASN A 393 9.70 -30.32 -12.84
CA ASN A 393 10.26 -29.00 -13.10
C ASN A 393 9.17 -27.98 -13.45
N MET A 394 8.28 -28.32 -14.39
CA MET A 394 7.19 -27.43 -14.81
C MET A 394 6.21 -27.15 -13.66
N LYS A 395 5.87 -28.16 -12.84
CA LYS A 395 5.01 -27.93 -11.68
C LYS A 395 5.65 -27.08 -10.60
N SER A 396 6.95 -27.25 -10.36
CA SER A 396 7.69 -26.39 -9.42
C SER A 396 7.59 -24.92 -9.83
N GLU A 397 7.84 -24.63 -11.11
CA GLU A 397 7.76 -23.28 -11.68
C GLU A 397 6.35 -22.68 -11.58
N ILE A 398 5.30 -23.49 -11.81
CA ILE A 398 3.91 -23.05 -11.60
C ILE A 398 3.65 -22.72 -10.13
N VAL A 399 4.13 -23.55 -9.19
CA VAL A 399 3.97 -23.31 -7.75
C VAL A 399 4.69 -22.02 -7.32
N GLU A 400 5.90 -21.79 -7.82
CA GLU A 400 6.64 -20.54 -7.58
C GLU A 400 5.90 -19.32 -8.14
N ALA A 401 5.35 -19.42 -9.34
CA ALA A 401 4.53 -18.34 -9.92
C ALA A 401 3.26 -18.07 -9.10
N LYS A 402 2.57 -19.12 -8.60
CA LYS A 402 1.40 -18.96 -7.71
C LYS A 402 1.77 -18.32 -6.37
N LYS A 403 2.94 -18.68 -5.83
CA LYS A 403 3.46 -18.04 -4.62
C LYS A 403 3.67 -16.54 -4.86
N ALA A 404 4.24 -16.14 -6.00
CA ALA A 404 4.42 -14.73 -6.33
C ALA A 404 3.09 -13.94 -6.37
N VAL A 405 2.01 -14.52 -6.90
CA VAL A 405 0.66 -13.92 -6.82
C VAL A 405 0.23 -13.71 -5.38
N THR A 406 0.44 -14.71 -4.52
CA THR A 406 0.10 -14.63 -3.09
C THR A 406 0.96 -13.59 -2.34
N ASP A 407 2.23 -13.45 -2.72
CA ASP A 407 3.13 -12.42 -2.17
C ASP A 407 2.65 -11.01 -2.55
N TYR A 408 2.12 -10.81 -3.77
CA TYR A 408 1.47 -9.56 -4.16
C TYR A 408 0.15 -9.32 -3.41
N ASP A 409 -0.68 -10.34 -3.22
CA ASP A 409 -1.90 -10.24 -2.40
C ASP A 409 -1.59 -9.77 -0.97
N THR A 410 -0.55 -10.35 -0.37
CA THR A 410 -0.05 -9.94 0.95
C THR A 410 0.44 -8.49 0.95
N SER A 411 1.14 -8.08 -0.12
CA SER A 411 1.65 -6.70 -0.24
C SER A 411 0.52 -5.69 -0.39
N ILE A 412 -0.52 -6.02 -1.17
CA ILE A 412 -1.73 -5.20 -1.31
C ILE A 412 -2.42 -5.04 0.06
N GLU A 413 -2.55 -6.12 0.83
CA GLU A 413 -3.16 -6.05 2.16
C GLU A 413 -2.34 -5.20 3.13
N ASN A 414 -1.00 -5.35 3.13
CA ASN A 414 -0.13 -4.50 3.94
C ASN A 414 -0.27 -3.01 3.57
N LEU A 415 -0.35 -2.68 2.27
CA LEU A 415 -0.57 -1.31 1.80
C LEU A 415 -1.94 -0.76 2.24
N LYS A 416 -3.00 -1.58 2.24
CA LYS A 416 -4.32 -1.20 2.77
C LYS A 416 -4.26 -0.90 4.26
N GLN A 417 -3.58 -1.73 5.05
CA GLN A 417 -3.42 -1.49 6.49
C GLN A 417 -2.61 -0.21 6.77
N GLN A 418 -1.58 0.08 5.96
CA GLN A 418 -0.83 1.35 6.05
C GLN A 418 -1.70 2.55 5.65
N GLN A 419 -2.48 2.43 4.57
CA GLN A 419 -3.42 3.46 4.13
C GLN A 419 -4.41 3.84 5.23
N ILE A 420 -4.94 2.85 5.95
CA ILE A 420 -5.84 3.06 7.08
C ILE A 420 -5.15 3.87 8.18
N GLY A 421 -3.90 3.52 8.53
CA GLY A 421 -3.09 4.29 9.47
C GLY A 421 -3.00 5.77 9.09
N VAL A 422 -2.56 6.03 7.85
CA VAL A 422 -2.41 7.40 7.34
C VAL A 422 -3.74 8.14 7.26
N TYR A 423 -4.83 7.45 6.90
CA TYR A 423 -6.17 8.03 6.91
C TYR A 423 -6.57 8.53 8.32
N TYR A 424 -6.33 7.74 9.37
CA TYR A 424 -6.63 8.18 10.74
C TYR A 424 -5.72 9.30 11.21
N GLU A 425 -4.46 9.32 10.79
CA GLU A 425 -3.58 10.45 11.03
C GLU A 425 -4.14 11.74 10.40
N GLU A 426 -4.57 11.66 9.14
CA GLU A 426 -5.16 12.78 8.38
C GLU A 426 -6.43 13.33 9.03
N GLN A 427 -7.36 12.44 9.41
CA GLN A 427 -8.68 12.84 9.88
C GLN A 427 -8.70 13.23 11.36
N PHE A 428 -7.85 12.61 12.19
CA PHE A 428 -7.95 12.73 13.64
C PHE A 428 -6.60 13.07 14.29
N ASP A 429 -5.57 12.24 14.11
CA ASP A 429 -4.40 12.28 15.02
C ASP A 429 -3.59 13.57 14.87
N ARG A 430 -3.40 14.10 13.65
CA ARG A 430 -2.74 15.41 13.43
C ARG A 430 -3.47 16.56 14.10
N ALA A 431 -4.79 16.44 14.26
CA ALA A 431 -5.61 17.46 14.88
C ALA A 431 -5.69 17.29 16.41
N ILE A 432 -5.46 16.07 16.93
CA ILE A 432 -5.26 15.76 18.34
C ILE A 432 -3.87 16.25 18.79
N GLU A 433 -2.83 15.99 18.00
CA GLU A 433 -1.46 16.44 18.28
C GLU A 433 -1.37 17.97 18.45
N LYS A 434 -2.11 18.74 17.64
CA LYS A 434 -2.21 20.20 17.80
C LYS A 434 -2.89 20.62 19.11
N ILE A 435 -3.84 19.82 19.59
CA ILE A 435 -4.49 20.05 20.90
C ILE A 435 -3.50 19.74 22.03
N ASP A 436 -2.74 18.66 21.91
CA ASP A 436 -1.68 18.32 22.88
C ASP A 436 -0.60 19.41 22.94
N GLN A 437 -0.11 19.89 21.80
CA GLN A 437 0.84 21.00 21.75
C GLN A 437 0.28 22.28 22.40
N PHE A 438 -1.04 22.50 22.32
CA PHE A 438 -1.69 23.62 22.99
C PHE A 438 -1.79 23.40 24.51
N LYS A 439 -2.12 22.18 24.95
CA LYS A 439 -2.14 21.80 26.37
C LYS A 439 -0.75 21.93 27.00
N ASP A 440 0.29 21.43 26.35
CA ASP A 440 1.69 21.54 26.82
C ASP A 440 2.12 22.99 27.02
N ARG A 441 1.70 23.89 26.12
CA ARG A 441 1.93 25.33 26.25
C ARG A 441 1.21 25.91 27.45
N ILE A 442 -0.05 25.53 27.67
CA ILE A 442 -0.82 25.96 28.84
C ILE A 442 -0.16 25.48 30.13
N ASP A 443 0.21 24.20 30.20
CA ASP A 443 0.89 23.61 31.36
C ASP A 443 2.19 24.35 31.68
N THR A 444 3.00 24.61 30.65
CA THR A 444 4.24 25.39 30.77
C THR A 444 3.96 26.78 31.34
N LEU A 445 2.96 27.50 30.82
CA LEU A 445 2.63 28.85 31.26
C LEU A 445 2.06 28.88 32.67
N ASN A 446 1.23 27.90 33.02
CA ASN A 446 0.65 27.77 34.35
C ASN A 446 1.73 27.43 35.39
N GLY A 447 2.71 26.59 35.02
CA GLY A 447 3.84 26.23 35.88
C GLY A 447 4.76 27.40 36.22
N ILE A 448 4.76 28.49 35.45
CA ILE A 448 5.52 29.71 35.79
C ILE A 448 4.82 30.53 36.89
N ILE A 449 3.50 30.37 37.06
CA ILE A 449 2.73 31.05 38.12
C ILE A 449 2.91 30.27 39.44
N SER A 450 3.77 30.77 40.33
CA SER A 450 4.00 30.13 41.63
C SER A 450 2.78 30.25 42.56
N ASP A 451 2.64 29.31 43.50
CA ASP A 451 1.51 29.31 44.43
C ASP A 451 1.44 30.57 45.31
N ASP A 452 2.60 31.11 45.71
CA ASP A 452 2.70 32.36 46.46
C ASP A 452 2.21 33.59 45.67
N MET A 453 2.22 33.52 44.33
CA MET A 453 1.72 34.61 43.49
C MET A 453 0.20 34.60 43.37
N LYS A 454 -0.47 33.47 43.68
CA LYS A 454 -1.91 33.28 43.38
C LYS A 454 -2.83 33.95 44.38
N ILE A 455 -2.44 34.09 45.65
CA ILE A 455 -3.25 34.65 46.74
C ILE A 455 -2.47 35.78 47.43
N ASP A 456 -3.11 36.94 47.63
CA ASP A 456 -2.51 38.03 48.41
C ASP A 456 -2.63 37.74 49.91
N LYS A 457 -1.50 37.48 50.56
CA LYS A 457 -1.40 37.14 51.99
C LYS A 457 -1.96 38.21 52.94
N ASN A 458 -2.18 39.45 52.48
CA ASN A 458 -2.71 40.53 53.30
C ASN A 458 -4.23 40.70 53.19
N THR A 459 -4.83 40.24 52.09
CA THR A 459 -6.27 40.38 51.82
C THR A 459 -7.00 39.05 51.79
N GLY A 460 -6.28 37.94 51.58
CA GLY A 460 -6.84 36.60 51.36
C GLY A 460 -7.41 36.40 49.95
N LEU A 461 -7.51 37.47 49.16
CA LEU A 461 -8.13 37.43 47.83
C LEU A 461 -7.20 36.83 46.77
N LEU A 462 -7.80 36.29 45.71
CA LEU A 462 -7.08 35.94 44.49
C LEU A 462 -6.41 37.17 43.88
N THR A 463 -5.16 37.00 43.48
CA THR A 463 -4.47 37.99 42.65
C THR A 463 -4.84 37.83 41.18
N GLU A 464 -4.43 38.77 40.33
CA GLU A 464 -4.55 38.64 38.88
C GLU A 464 -3.82 37.39 38.35
N TRP A 465 -2.75 36.94 39.02
CA TRP A 465 -2.03 35.71 38.69
C TRP A 465 -2.77 34.45 39.11
N GLY A 466 -3.43 34.47 40.28
CA GLY A 466 -4.31 33.39 40.72
C GLY A 466 -5.47 33.20 39.77
N ALA A 467 -6.13 34.29 39.38
CA ALA A 467 -7.19 34.27 38.37
C ALA A 467 -6.70 33.82 36.99
N THR A 468 -5.49 34.23 36.58
CA THR A 468 -4.84 33.75 35.34
C THR A 468 -4.60 32.23 35.38
N SER A 469 -4.14 31.68 36.51
CA SER A 469 -3.93 30.23 36.70
C SER A 469 -5.24 29.43 36.61
N VAL A 470 -6.32 29.92 37.22
CA VAL A 470 -7.65 29.28 37.08
C VAL A 470 -8.13 29.29 35.62
N MET A 471 -7.94 30.40 34.91
CA MET A 471 -8.34 30.51 33.50
C MET A 471 -7.53 29.57 32.58
N LEU A 472 -6.22 29.41 32.85
CA LEU A 472 -5.37 28.45 32.15
C LEU A 472 -5.84 27.01 32.38
N ASN A 473 -6.05 26.60 33.64
CA ASN A 473 -6.58 25.27 33.97
C ASN A 473 -7.95 25.02 33.28
N ARG A 474 -8.80 26.04 33.20
CA ARG A 474 -10.10 25.95 32.49
C ARG A 474 -9.94 25.79 30.97
N ASN A 475 -8.98 26.49 30.36
CA ASN A 475 -8.69 26.35 28.93
C ASN A 475 -8.17 24.95 28.62
N GLN A 476 -7.29 24.40 29.46
CA GLN A 476 -6.78 23.04 29.33
C GLN A 476 -7.89 22.00 29.55
N PHE A 477 -8.75 22.19 30.54
CA PHE A 477 -9.94 21.35 30.75
C PHE A 477 -10.81 21.35 29.48
N SER A 478 -11.01 22.51 28.85
CA SER A 478 -11.77 22.62 27.61
C SER A 478 -11.07 21.93 26.43
N ALA A 479 -9.75 22.02 26.36
CA ALA A 479 -8.93 21.33 25.34
C ALA A 479 -9.03 19.79 25.48
N ASN A 480 -8.96 19.27 26.71
CA ASN A 480 -9.19 17.85 27.01
C ASN A 480 -10.58 17.37 26.57
N GLN A 481 -11.61 18.21 26.71
CA GLN A 481 -12.97 17.88 26.25
C GLN A 481 -13.05 17.76 24.71
N GLU A 482 -12.38 18.66 23.98
CA GLU A 482 -12.33 18.60 22.52
C GLU A 482 -11.53 17.38 22.02
N GLU A 483 -10.44 17.02 22.69
CA GLU A 483 -9.69 15.81 22.39
C GLU A 483 -10.54 14.55 22.63
N MET A 484 -11.25 14.47 23.76
CA MET A 484 -12.20 13.38 24.03
C MET A 484 -13.28 13.27 22.96
N ARG A 485 -13.80 14.40 22.46
CA ARG A 485 -14.78 14.43 21.35
C ARG A 485 -14.21 13.81 20.08
N LYS A 486 -12.99 14.18 19.68
CA LYS A 486 -12.31 13.62 18.50
C LYS A 486 -11.98 12.14 18.64
N LEU A 487 -11.57 11.70 19.83
CA LEU A 487 -11.34 10.28 20.12
C LEU A 487 -12.62 9.47 20.00
N LEU A 488 -13.77 9.98 20.45
CA LEU A 488 -15.08 9.35 20.26
C LEU A 488 -15.51 9.31 18.78
N GLU A 489 -15.22 10.35 17.99
CA GLU A 489 -15.43 10.33 16.55
C GLU A 489 -14.59 9.25 15.87
N LYS A 490 -13.30 9.17 16.22
CA LYS A 490 -12.38 8.12 15.77
C LYS A 490 -12.89 6.73 16.15
N GLU A 491 -13.31 6.53 17.40
CA GLU A 491 -13.85 5.26 17.90
C GLU A 491 -15.10 4.80 17.12
N ASN A 492 -16.02 5.73 16.87
CA ASN A 492 -17.24 5.45 16.11
C ASN A 492 -16.93 5.08 14.66
N ASP A 493 -15.97 5.75 14.03
CA ASP A 493 -15.55 5.45 12.66
C ASP A 493 -14.87 4.07 12.58
N VAL A 494 -13.93 3.78 13.50
CA VAL A 494 -13.27 2.46 13.63
C VAL A 494 -14.31 1.35 13.80
N LYS A 495 -15.25 1.51 14.73
CA LYS A 495 -16.34 0.55 14.97
C LYS A 495 -17.21 0.33 13.74
N LYS A 496 -17.57 1.41 13.03
CA LYS A 496 -18.42 1.34 11.83
C LYS A 496 -17.73 0.59 10.69
N ARG A 497 -16.47 0.92 10.41
CA ARG A 497 -15.69 0.29 9.34
C ARG A 497 -15.33 -1.17 9.63
N TYR A 498 -15.15 -1.54 10.91
CA TYR A 498 -15.01 -2.94 11.32
C TYR A 498 -16.33 -3.73 11.17
N ALA A 499 -17.47 -3.17 11.63
CA ALA A 499 -18.78 -3.84 11.57
C ALA A 499 -19.34 -4.07 10.16
N ASN A 500 -18.79 -3.38 9.15
CA ASN A 500 -19.22 -3.52 7.75
C ASN A 500 -18.57 -4.71 7.01
N GLY A 501 -17.86 -5.61 7.69
CA GLY A 501 -17.29 -6.81 7.08
C GLY A 501 -17.77 -8.11 7.72
N GLU A 502 -18.66 -8.83 7.05
CA GLU A 502 -19.04 -10.20 7.45
C GLU A 502 -18.14 -11.29 6.82
N ASP A 503 -17.29 -10.97 5.81
CA ASP A 503 -16.52 -11.98 5.03
C ASP A 503 -15.08 -11.50 4.66
N MET A 504 -14.21 -11.20 5.64
CA MET A 504 -12.87 -10.59 5.40
C MET A 504 -12.90 -9.31 4.54
N SER A 505 -14.07 -8.70 4.41
CA SER A 505 -14.31 -7.45 3.69
C SER A 505 -14.33 -6.24 4.63
N SER A 506 -14.08 -6.45 5.93
CA SER A 506 -13.85 -5.35 6.85
C SER A 506 -12.52 -4.71 6.48
N GLU A 507 -12.49 -3.38 6.43
CA GLU A 507 -11.24 -2.65 6.18
C GLU A 507 -10.19 -2.97 7.26
N PHE A 508 -10.63 -3.37 8.46
CA PHE A 508 -9.77 -3.77 9.57
C PHE A 508 -9.66 -5.28 9.73
N GLY A 509 -8.44 -5.75 9.99
CA GLY A 509 -8.22 -7.01 10.70
C GLY A 509 -8.54 -6.88 12.19
N GLU A 510 -8.93 -7.98 12.83
CA GLU A 510 -9.30 -8.04 14.27
C GLU A 510 -8.23 -7.43 15.18
N LYS A 511 -6.96 -7.79 14.96
CA LYS A 511 -5.84 -7.26 15.73
C LYS A 511 -5.71 -5.73 15.61
N THR A 512 -5.81 -5.19 14.39
CA THR A 512 -5.72 -3.75 14.14
C THR A 512 -6.87 -3.02 14.82
N TYR A 513 -8.09 -3.56 14.73
CA TYR A 513 -9.26 -3.02 15.42
C TYR A 513 -9.04 -2.93 16.94
N ASP A 514 -8.60 -4.03 17.56
CA ASP A 514 -8.35 -4.09 19.01
C ASP A 514 -7.28 -3.08 19.46
N GLU A 515 -6.22 -2.93 18.67
CA GLU A 515 -5.14 -1.97 18.95
C GLU A 515 -5.67 -0.52 18.92
N TYR A 516 -6.47 -0.14 17.92
CA TYR A 516 -7.08 1.20 17.86
C TYR A 516 -8.03 1.46 19.03
N ILE A 517 -8.91 0.52 19.35
CA ILE A 517 -9.87 0.68 20.45
C ILE A 517 -9.13 0.79 21.79
N LYS A 518 -8.09 -0.03 22.00
CA LYS A 518 -7.28 0.04 23.21
C LYS A 518 -6.53 1.36 23.35
N ASP A 519 -5.91 1.86 22.28
CA ASP A 519 -5.23 3.17 22.27
C ASP A 519 -6.21 4.29 22.60
N ILE A 520 -7.37 4.32 21.93
CA ILE A 520 -8.42 5.31 22.16
C ILE A 520 -8.89 5.27 23.63
N GLN A 521 -9.20 4.09 24.16
CA GLN A 521 -9.64 3.93 25.55
C GLN A 521 -8.57 4.39 26.55
N SER A 522 -7.30 4.08 26.29
CA SER A 522 -6.18 4.53 27.13
C SER A 522 -6.07 6.06 27.17
N LYS A 523 -6.12 6.71 26.00
CA LYS A 523 -6.10 8.18 25.90
C LYS A 523 -7.32 8.79 26.57
N TYR A 524 -8.51 8.24 26.34
CA TYR A 524 -9.76 8.69 26.97
C TYR A 524 -9.69 8.62 28.51
N ASN A 525 -9.20 7.51 29.08
CA ASN A 525 -9.03 7.37 30.53
C ASN A 525 -8.00 8.35 31.12
N SER A 526 -6.92 8.62 30.39
CA SER A 526 -5.92 9.63 30.76
C SER A 526 -6.55 11.03 30.82
N LEU A 527 -7.35 11.40 29.82
CA LEU A 527 -8.05 12.69 29.76
C LEU A 527 -9.07 12.87 30.89
N ILE A 528 -9.79 11.81 31.27
CA ILE A 528 -10.68 11.83 32.45
C ILE A 528 -9.88 12.15 33.71
N SER A 529 -8.74 11.48 33.90
CA SER A 529 -7.87 11.66 35.06
C SER A 529 -7.27 13.08 35.10
N SER A 530 -6.80 13.57 33.96
CA SER A 530 -6.29 14.95 33.81
C SER A 530 -7.36 15.98 34.15
N ASN A 531 -8.58 15.82 33.63
CA ASN A 531 -9.69 16.73 33.96
C ASN A 531 -10.04 16.71 35.45
N SER A 532 -10.02 15.54 36.09
CA SER A 532 -10.21 15.45 37.53
C SER A 532 -9.09 16.17 38.30
N SER A 533 -7.84 16.06 37.86
CA SER A 533 -6.72 16.80 38.47
C SER A 533 -6.90 18.30 38.33
N LEU A 534 -7.20 18.80 37.12
CA LEU A 534 -7.42 20.23 36.87
C LEU A 534 -8.58 20.79 37.70
N GLN A 535 -9.65 20.01 37.86
CA GLN A 535 -10.76 20.37 38.75
C GLN A 535 -10.30 20.47 40.21
N ASN A 536 -9.52 19.50 40.70
CA ASN A 536 -8.98 19.51 42.05
C ASN A 536 -7.99 20.66 42.26
N ASP A 537 -7.18 21.02 41.27
CA ASP A 537 -6.23 22.14 41.35
C ASP A 537 -6.97 23.48 41.44
N MET A 538 -8.00 23.67 40.62
CA MET A 538 -8.88 24.85 40.69
C MET A 538 -9.63 24.90 42.04
N LEU A 539 -10.16 23.76 42.51
CA LEU A 539 -10.85 23.66 43.80
C LEU A 539 -9.91 23.96 44.98
N SER A 540 -8.70 23.41 44.96
CA SER A 540 -7.67 23.63 45.97
C SER A 540 -7.32 25.11 46.08
N LEU A 541 -7.14 25.79 44.95
CA LEU A 541 -6.88 27.23 44.92
C LEU A 541 -8.02 28.05 45.54
N ILE A 542 -9.28 27.68 45.28
CA ILE A 542 -10.46 28.37 45.83
C ILE A 542 -10.61 28.13 47.33
N LYS A 543 -10.33 26.91 47.80
CA LYS A 543 -10.29 26.62 49.24
C LYS A 543 -9.18 27.37 49.94
N ASN A 544 -7.99 27.41 49.35
CA ASN A 544 -6.85 28.14 49.88
C ASN A 544 -7.13 29.64 49.94
N GLN A 545 -7.83 30.19 48.93
CA GLN A 545 -8.30 31.58 48.97
C GLN A 545 -9.26 31.81 50.15
N ALA A 546 -10.32 31.00 50.26
CA ALA A 546 -11.30 31.14 51.34
C ALA A 546 -10.69 30.96 52.74
N GLN A 547 -9.73 30.04 52.89
CA GLN A 547 -8.96 29.90 54.14
C GLN A 547 -8.11 31.14 54.42
N ALA A 548 -7.43 31.69 53.41
CA ALA A 548 -6.63 32.89 53.58
C ALA A 548 -7.49 34.12 53.94
N GLU A 549 -8.70 34.24 53.38
CA GLU A 549 -9.67 35.27 53.77
C GLU A 549 -10.09 35.09 55.24
N LEU A 550 -10.39 33.86 55.66
CA LEU A 550 -10.70 33.53 57.05
C LEU A 550 -9.54 33.86 58.00
N ASP A 551 -8.31 33.51 57.64
CA ASP A 551 -7.10 33.79 58.44
C ASP A 551 -6.88 35.30 58.61
N VAL A 552 -7.06 36.08 57.54
CA VAL A 552 -6.98 37.55 57.58
C VAL A 552 -8.06 38.13 58.52
N LEU A 553 -9.28 37.62 58.44
CA LEU A 553 -10.38 38.06 59.32
C LEU A 553 -10.13 37.69 60.78
N ASN A 554 -9.69 36.46 61.05
CA ASN A 554 -9.30 36.03 62.40
C ASN A 554 -8.17 36.89 62.96
N LYS A 555 -7.20 37.28 62.14
CA LYS A 555 -6.14 38.23 62.56
C LYS A 555 -6.68 39.62 62.88
N VAL A 556 -7.67 40.10 62.12
CA VAL A 556 -8.37 41.37 62.41
C VAL A 556 -9.16 41.26 63.73
N ILE A 557 -9.86 40.14 63.94
CA ILE A 557 -10.58 39.84 65.20
C ILE A 557 -9.60 39.83 66.38
N SER A 558 -8.48 39.11 66.28
CA SER A 558 -7.45 39.06 67.34
C SER A 558 -6.89 40.44 67.68
N LYS A 559 -6.56 41.26 66.68
CA LYS A 559 -6.11 42.65 66.92
C LYS A 559 -7.19 43.51 67.56
N ARG A 560 -8.46 43.27 67.21
CA ARG A 560 -9.59 43.97 67.85
C ARG A 560 -9.72 43.56 69.32
N LYS A 561 -9.57 42.27 69.63
CA LYS A 561 -9.53 41.77 71.01
C LYS A 561 -8.36 42.36 71.79
N GLU A 562 -7.16 42.42 71.20
CA GLU A 562 -5.99 43.08 71.80
C GLU A 562 -6.30 44.56 72.11
N ALA A 563 -6.89 45.30 71.17
CA ALA A 563 -7.27 46.69 71.38
C ALA A 563 -8.38 46.86 72.43
N LEU A 564 -9.33 45.91 72.52
CA LEU A 564 -10.35 45.90 73.58
C LEU A 564 -9.71 45.65 74.95
N SER A 565 -8.78 44.69 75.06
CA SER A 565 -8.06 44.40 76.30
C SER A 565 -7.10 45.54 76.70
N GLU A 566 -6.50 46.24 75.74
CA GLU A 566 -5.65 47.41 76.02
C GLU A 566 -6.49 48.61 76.47
N LYS A 567 -7.71 48.76 75.92
CA LYS A 567 -8.69 49.75 76.39
C LYS A 567 -9.23 49.42 77.79
N GLU A 568 -9.47 48.14 78.08
CA GLU A 568 -9.79 47.62 79.41
C GLU A 568 -8.65 47.92 80.39
N LYS A 569 -7.39 47.60 80.05
CA LYS A 569 -6.20 47.92 80.88
C LYS A 569 -6.02 49.43 81.10
N TYR A 570 -6.33 50.26 80.12
CA TYR A 570 -6.31 51.72 80.27
C TYR A 570 -7.38 52.19 81.26
N TYR A 571 -8.58 51.62 81.20
CA TYR A 571 -9.65 51.85 82.17
C TYR A 571 -9.26 51.34 83.58
N ASP A 572 -8.68 50.14 83.68
CA ASP A 572 -8.15 49.60 84.95
C ASP A 572 -6.99 50.45 85.51
N TYR A 573 -6.18 51.06 84.66
CA TYR A 573 -5.13 52.00 85.07
C TYR A 573 -5.70 53.30 85.64
N ASP A 574 -6.80 53.80 85.06
CA ASP A 574 -7.59 54.94 85.60
C ASP A 574 -8.23 54.57 86.96
N LYS A 575 -8.65 53.31 87.11
CA LYS A 575 -9.29 52.71 88.30
C LYS A 575 -8.35 52.46 89.49
N THR A 576 -7.02 52.54 89.34
CA THR A 576 -6.05 52.40 90.46
C THR A 576 -6.18 53.48 91.57
N LEU A 577 -7.21 54.34 91.51
CA LEU A 577 -7.37 55.53 92.34
C LEU A 577 -8.49 55.51 93.40
N LYS A 578 -9.33 54.47 93.58
CA LYS A 578 -10.24 54.38 94.75
C LYS A 578 -10.90 53.00 94.89
N ASP A 579 -11.14 52.61 96.14
CA ASP A 579 -11.60 51.27 96.53
C ASP A 579 -12.67 51.42 97.64
N LYS A 580 -13.93 50.99 97.40
CA LYS A 580 -14.70 50.01 98.24
C LYS A 580 -16.23 50.17 98.21
N THR A 581 -16.86 49.07 97.79
CA THR A 581 -18.27 48.88 97.44
C THR A 581 -19.14 48.29 98.57
N LYS A 582 -19.42 49.04 99.64
CA LYS A 582 -20.44 48.60 100.64
C LYS A 582 -21.45 49.67 101.09
N ASP A 583 -21.32 50.91 100.61
CA ASP A 583 -22.04 52.04 101.18
C ASP A 583 -23.30 52.48 100.38
N ILE A 584 -23.47 52.07 99.10
CA ILE A 584 -24.52 52.60 98.19
C ILE A 584 -25.95 52.46 98.73
N GLN A 585 -26.34 51.25 99.13
CA GLN A 585 -27.71 51.00 99.61
C GLN A 585 -28.00 51.68 100.94
N ILE A 586 -26.96 51.92 101.75
CA ILE A 586 -27.07 52.63 103.02
C ILE A 586 -27.18 54.14 102.75
N LEU A 587 -26.38 54.67 101.83
CA LEU A 587 -26.34 56.07 101.42
C LEU A 587 -27.64 56.51 100.73
N GLU A 588 -28.23 55.68 99.85
CA GLU A 588 -29.53 55.99 99.24
C GLU A 588 -30.65 56.14 100.26
N ARG A 589 -30.69 55.27 101.29
CA ARG A 589 -31.66 55.38 102.39
C ARG A 589 -31.42 56.62 103.25
N GLN A 590 -30.16 56.98 103.50
CA GLN A 590 -29.80 58.17 104.27
C GLN A 590 -30.08 59.47 103.50
N ALA A 591 -29.85 59.50 102.18
CA ALA A 591 -30.20 60.63 101.32
C ALA A 591 -31.70 60.88 101.32
N ALA A 592 -32.50 59.83 101.13
CA ALA A 592 -33.96 59.92 101.10
C ALA A 592 -34.55 60.43 102.44
N ALA A 593 -33.94 60.08 103.57
CA ALA A 593 -34.37 60.56 104.89
C ALA A 593 -34.09 62.05 105.13
N LEU A 594 -33.09 62.63 104.46
CA LEU A 594 -32.68 64.03 104.60
C LEU A 594 -33.32 64.96 103.55
N GLN A 595 -33.96 64.39 102.52
CA GLN A 595 -34.56 65.11 101.40
C GLN A 595 -35.89 65.76 101.81
N GLY A 596 -35.83 66.99 102.31
CA GLY A 596 -36.98 67.76 102.82
C GLY A 596 -36.67 68.66 104.02
N SER A 597 -35.48 68.50 104.63
CA SER A 597 -35.05 69.34 105.76
C SER A 597 -34.63 70.76 105.30
N THR A 598 -35.10 71.78 106.02
CA THR A 598 -34.70 73.19 105.82
C THR A 598 -33.50 73.59 106.70
N ASN A 599 -32.91 72.65 107.44
CA ASN A 599 -31.74 72.89 108.29
C ASN A 599 -30.44 72.89 107.46
N ALA A 600 -29.54 73.85 107.72
CA ALA A 600 -28.28 74.00 107.00
C ALA A 600 -27.32 72.80 107.20
N GLU A 601 -27.37 72.17 108.37
CA GLU A 601 -26.52 71.01 108.71
C GLU A 601 -26.97 69.74 107.96
N ASP A 602 -28.28 69.56 107.78
CA ASP A 602 -28.86 68.46 106.99
C ASP A 602 -28.62 68.66 105.50
N LYS A 603 -28.63 69.90 104.99
CA LYS A 603 -28.22 70.21 103.61
C LYS A 603 -26.75 69.86 103.35
N ALA A 604 -25.86 70.13 104.31
CA ALA A 604 -24.45 69.77 104.20
C ALA A 604 -24.24 68.24 104.21
N ARG A 605 -24.99 67.51 105.06
CA ARG A 605 -24.96 66.03 105.07
C ARG A 605 -25.58 65.43 103.81
N LEU A 606 -26.67 65.98 103.31
CA LEU A 606 -27.29 65.55 102.06
C LEU A 606 -26.34 65.76 100.88
N ALA A 607 -25.65 66.90 100.81
CA ALA A 607 -24.64 67.16 99.78
C ALA A 607 -23.49 66.15 99.85
N LYS A 608 -23.01 65.83 101.06
CA LYS A 608 -21.94 64.84 101.27
C LYS A 608 -22.37 63.41 100.91
N ILE A 609 -23.60 63.04 101.23
CA ILE A 609 -24.17 61.73 100.85
C ILE A 609 -24.43 61.67 99.34
N GLN A 610 -24.88 62.77 98.71
CA GLN A 610 -25.07 62.86 97.26
C GLN A 610 -23.73 62.76 96.50
N GLU A 611 -22.66 63.32 97.02
CA GLU A 611 -21.29 63.16 96.50
C GLU A 611 -20.85 61.69 96.57
N GLN A 612 -21.06 61.02 97.72
CA GLN A 612 -20.77 59.58 97.87
C GLN A 612 -21.65 58.67 97.00
N LEU A 613 -22.88 59.09 96.69
CA LEU A 613 -23.81 58.39 95.79
C LEU A 613 -23.41 58.58 94.31
N SER A 614 -22.80 59.72 93.98
CA SER A 614 -22.20 59.98 92.67
C SER A 614 -21.00 59.06 92.44
N ASP A 615 -20.04 59.05 93.37
CA ASP A 615 -18.84 58.19 93.31
C ASP A 615 -19.22 56.70 93.16
N ALA A 616 -20.27 56.24 93.85
CA ALA A 616 -20.63 54.82 93.82
C ALA A 616 -21.54 54.40 92.64
N ARG A 617 -22.19 55.37 91.99
CA ARG A 617 -22.82 55.16 90.67
C ARG A 617 -21.76 55.07 89.56
N GLU A 618 -20.63 55.74 89.75
CA GLU A 618 -19.42 55.61 88.92
C GLU A 618 -18.87 54.17 89.02
N ASP A 619 -18.71 53.60 90.23
CA ASP A 619 -18.28 52.20 90.44
C ASP A 619 -19.18 51.14 89.74
N LEU A 620 -20.51 51.35 89.72
CA LEU A 620 -21.45 50.49 89.01
C LEU A 620 -21.29 50.64 87.48
N SER A 621 -21.07 51.87 87.01
CA SER A 621 -20.73 52.17 85.63
C SER A 621 -19.45 51.47 85.20
N ASP A 622 -18.45 51.37 86.09
CA ASP A 622 -17.18 50.70 85.84
C ASP A 622 -17.34 49.18 85.74
N THR A 623 -18.11 48.55 86.62
CA THR A 623 -18.42 47.11 86.53
C THR A 623 -19.23 46.78 85.27
N MET A 624 -20.15 47.66 84.87
CA MET A 624 -20.92 47.52 83.63
C MET A 624 -20.01 47.66 82.39
N THR A 625 -18.95 48.46 82.49
CA THR A 625 -17.97 48.70 81.42
C THR A 625 -17.00 47.51 81.27
N ASP A 626 -16.46 46.96 82.37
CA ASP A 626 -15.64 45.73 82.36
C ASP A 626 -16.44 44.52 81.82
N HIS A 627 -17.69 44.41 82.24
CA HIS A 627 -18.61 43.39 81.73
C HIS A 627 -18.93 43.59 80.23
N ALA A 628 -19.03 44.84 79.76
CA ALA A 628 -19.23 45.12 78.34
C ALA A 628 -18.00 44.76 77.49
N PHE A 629 -16.78 45.00 77.98
CA PHE A 629 -15.55 44.62 77.28
C PHE A 629 -15.36 43.10 77.20
N SER A 630 -15.58 42.38 78.30
CA SER A 630 -15.53 40.90 78.31
C SER A 630 -16.61 40.29 77.40
N MET A 631 -17.86 40.78 77.45
CA MET A 631 -18.92 40.32 76.53
C MET A 631 -18.57 40.56 75.04
N GLN A 632 -17.93 41.68 74.71
CA GLN A 632 -17.47 41.95 73.34
C GLN A 632 -16.34 41.00 72.92
N SER A 633 -15.41 40.69 73.81
CA SER A 633 -14.36 39.70 73.55
C SER A 633 -14.95 38.29 73.33
N ASP A 634 -15.89 37.86 74.15
CA ASP A 634 -16.55 36.55 74.03
C ASP A 634 -17.39 36.43 72.75
N ALA A 635 -18.08 37.51 72.36
CA ALA A 635 -18.81 37.56 71.10
C ALA A 635 -17.88 37.47 69.88
N LEU A 636 -16.69 38.06 69.95
CA LEU A 636 -15.65 37.94 68.92
C LEU A 636 -15.04 36.54 68.84
N ASP A 637 -14.85 35.86 69.98
CA ASP A 637 -14.42 34.45 70.01
C ASP A 637 -15.46 33.52 69.40
N LYS A 638 -16.73 33.72 69.76
CA LYS A 638 -17.83 32.96 69.17
C LYS A 638 -17.94 33.18 67.66
N LEU A 639 -17.80 34.42 67.18
CA LEU A 639 -17.82 34.72 65.75
C LEU A 639 -16.65 34.06 65.00
N SER A 640 -15.43 34.10 65.56
CA SER A 640 -14.25 33.43 64.99
C SER A 640 -14.46 31.91 64.90
N SER A 641 -15.06 31.31 65.94
CA SER A 641 -15.42 29.89 65.95
C SER A 641 -16.50 29.58 64.90
N ASP A 642 -17.59 30.33 64.87
CA ASP A 642 -18.71 30.11 63.94
C ASP A 642 -18.26 30.26 62.47
N MET A 643 -17.41 31.24 62.16
CA MET A 643 -16.82 31.41 60.83
C MET A 643 -15.90 30.25 60.41
N SER A 644 -15.16 29.69 61.36
CA SER A 644 -14.29 28.53 61.11
C SER A 644 -15.11 27.26 60.87
N ASP A 645 -16.16 27.05 61.68
CA ASP A 645 -17.10 25.93 61.51
C ASP A 645 -17.84 26.00 60.16
N ASP A 646 -18.27 27.20 59.75
CA ASP A 646 -18.97 27.39 58.47
C ASP A 646 -18.03 27.23 57.28
N PHE A 647 -16.76 27.64 57.40
CA PHE A 647 -15.72 27.33 56.41
C PHE A 647 -15.50 25.82 56.29
N ASP A 648 -15.35 25.10 57.39
CA ASP A 648 -15.12 23.65 57.38
C ASP A 648 -16.29 22.89 56.75
N LYS A 649 -17.53 23.28 57.09
CA LYS A 649 -18.73 22.71 56.46
C LYS A 649 -18.75 22.98 54.95
N TRP A 650 -18.51 24.22 54.55
CA TRP A 650 -18.47 24.60 53.13
C TRP A 650 -17.36 23.85 52.37
N SER A 651 -16.15 23.82 52.92
CA SER A 651 -14.98 23.15 52.34
C SER A 651 -15.23 21.66 52.15
N ASN A 652 -15.83 20.97 53.13
CA ASN A 652 -16.21 19.56 53.03
C ASN A 652 -17.33 19.33 52.01
N ASP A 653 -18.34 20.21 51.95
CA ASP A 653 -19.48 20.11 51.04
C ASP A 653 -19.05 20.29 49.57
N ILE A 654 -18.19 21.27 49.27
CA ILE A 654 -17.65 21.45 47.91
C ILE A 654 -16.64 20.36 47.52
N SER A 655 -15.97 19.72 48.49
CA SER A 655 -15.06 18.58 48.23
C SER A 655 -15.78 17.33 47.80
N SER A 656 -16.97 17.11 48.35
CA SER A 656 -17.74 15.88 48.20
C SER A 656 -18.82 15.97 47.12
N ASN A 657 -19.00 17.15 46.52
CA ASN A 657 -20.03 17.41 45.52
C ASN A 657 -19.49 18.14 44.28
N VAL A 658 -19.42 17.42 43.15
CA VAL A 658 -18.89 17.91 41.85
C VAL A 658 -19.68 19.10 41.30
N GLU A 659 -20.99 19.15 41.54
CA GLU A 659 -21.85 20.26 41.08
C GLU A 659 -21.56 21.53 41.88
N LYS A 660 -21.44 21.41 43.21
CA LYS A 660 -21.08 22.54 44.09
C LYS A 660 -19.63 23.00 43.86
N MET A 661 -18.71 22.06 43.63
CA MET A 661 -17.33 22.35 43.20
C MET A 661 -17.32 23.17 41.92
N SER A 662 -18.06 22.73 40.90
CA SER A 662 -18.13 23.44 39.61
C SER A 662 -18.75 24.83 39.76
N LYS A 663 -19.78 24.97 40.61
CA LYS A 663 -20.41 26.27 40.91
C LYS A 663 -19.43 27.22 41.60
N ALA A 664 -18.70 26.75 42.62
CA ALA A 664 -17.69 27.54 43.33
C ALA A 664 -16.55 27.97 42.40
N ILE A 665 -16.08 27.07 41.52
CA ILE A 665 -15.08 27.39 40.48
C ILE A 665 -15.59 28.47 39.53
N ASN A 666 -16.82 28.35 39.05
CA ASN A 666 -17.39 29.34 38.14
C ASN A 666 -17.63 30.70 38.83
N GLU A 667 -18.08 30.72 40.08
CA GLU A 667 -18.27 31.97 40.83
C GLU A 667 -16.94 32.69 41.10
N ALA A 668 -15.89 31.96 41.48
CA ALA A 668 -14.55 32.52 41.66
C ALA A 668 -13.99 33.12 40.35
N VAL A 669 -14.21 32.44 39.21
CA VAL A 669 -13.83 32.94 37.89
C VAL A 669 -14.63 34.17 37.50
N SER A 670 -15.95 34.17 37.69
CA SER A 670 -16.82 35.32 37.38
C SER A 670 -16.50 36.55 38.21
N ASN A 671 -16.14 36.37 39.49
CA ASN A 671 -15.76 37.46 40.40
C ASN A 671 -14.37 38.05 40.07
N SER A 672 -13.54 37.34 39.32
CA SER A 672 -12.20 37.81 38.92
C SER A 672 -12.16 38.70 37.67
N ALA A 673 -13.22 38.70 36.84
CA ALA A 673 -13.44 39.56 35.67
C ALA A 673 -12.23 39.87 34.76
N LEU A 674 -11.23 38.98 34.67
CA LEU A 674 -10.10 39.15 33.75
C LEU A 674 -10.55 38.81 32.32
N SER A 675 -10.43 39.77 31.41
CA SER A 675 -10.55 39.53 29.98
C SER A 675 -9.39 38.68 29.45
N ASN A 676 -9.59 38.03 28.30
CA ASN A 676 -8.51 37.31 27.60
C ASN A 676 -7.29 38.21 27.34
N ALA A 677 -7.51 39.51 27.07
CA ALA A 677 -6.42 40.46 26.88
C ALA A 677 -5.61 40.69 28.17
N GLN A 678 -6.28 40.73 29.33
CA GLN A 678 -5.59 40.84 30.62
C GLN A 678 -4.82 39.56 30.97
N VAL A 679 -5.37 38.38 30.68
CA VAL A 679 -4.66 37.10 30.80
C VAL A 679 -3.39 37.09 29.94
N LEU A 680 -3.49 37.50 28.68
CA LEU A 680 -2.33 37.57 27.78
C LEU A 680 -1.29 38.60 28.23
N ASN A 681 -1.72 39.75 28.73
CA ASN A 681 -0.82 40.78 29.26
C ASN A 681 -0.06 40.28 30.49
N ASN A 682 -0.76 39.62 31.41
CA ASN A 682 -0.14 39.00 32.59
C ASN A 682 0.94 38.00 32.16
N LEU A 683 0.60 37.05 31.29
CA LEU A 683 1.56 36.06 30.80
C LEU A 683 2.74 36.70 30.08
N SER A 684 2.49 37.75 29.29
CA SER A 684 3.55 38.54 28.64
C SER A 684 4.52 39.15 29.66
N THR A 685 4.02 39.74 30.74
CA THR A 685 4.86 40.30 31.82
C THR A 685 5.71 39.23 32.50
N ILE A 686 5.15 38.05 32.82
CA ILE A 686 5.91 36.94 33.40
C ILE A 686 7.00 36.45 32.44
N LEU A 687 6.65 36.23 31.17
CA LEU A 687 7.59 35.69 30.18
C LEU A 687 8.77 36.64 29.94
N LYS A 688 8.54 37.96 29.95
CA LYS A 688 9.63 38.95 29.90
C LYS A 688 10.50 38.92 31.16
N ASN A 689 9.89 38.75 32.33
CA ASN A 689 10.63 38.67 33.59
C ASN A 689 11.51 37.41 33.69
N VAL A 690 11.17 36.33 32.98
CA VAL A 690 12.02 35.12 32.86
C VAL A 690 13.00 35.19 31.69
N GLY A 691 13.07 36.33 30.97
CA GLY A 691 14.14 36.64 30.01
C GLY A 691 13.79 36.48 28.52
N LEU A 692 12.52 36.29 28.15
CA LEU A 692 12.12 36.22 26.74
C LEU A 692 12.04 37.62 26.09
N THR A 693 12.42 37.72 24.82
CA THR A 693 12.19 38.92 23.99
C THR A 693 10.73 39.08 23.59
N ASP A 694 10.34 40.28 23.14
CA ASP A 694 8.97 40.53 22.68
C ASP A 694 8.53 39.59 21.54
N GLU A 695 9.42 39.26 20.59
CA GLU A 695 9.14 38.28 19.53
C GLU A 695 8.95 36.86 20.10
N GLN A 696 9.78 36.45 21.06
CA GLN A 696 9.68 35.14 21.70
C GLN A 696 8.41 35.02 22.55
N VAL A 697 8.03 36.09 23.25
CA VAL A 697 6.77 36.17 24.00
C VAL A 697 5.58 36.07 23.05
N SER A 698 5.58 36.84 21.95
CA SER A 698 4.51 36.79 20.95
C SER A 698 4.38 35.39 20.33
N SER A 699 5.50 34.74 20.01
CA SER A 699 5.52 33.36 19.50
C SER A 699 5.01 32.34 20.53
N THR A 700 5.41 32.48 21.80
CA THR A 700 4.98 31.58 22.89
C THR A 700 3.49 31.71 23.17
N LEU A 701 2.97 32.94 23.12
CA LEU A 701 1.56 33.24 23.35
C LEU A 701 0.69 33.07 22.08
N SER A 702 1.30 32.80 20.93
CA SER A 702 0.58 32.55 19.68
C SER A 702 -0.30 31.31 19.85
N GLY A 703 -1.61 31.48 19.66
CA GLY A 703 -2.63 30.44 19.86
C GLY A 703 -3.42 30.53 21.16
N LEU A 704 -3.03 31.39 22.13
CA LEU A 704 -3.81 31.66 23.35
C LEU A 704 -4.85 32.78 23.19
N THR A 705 -4.88 33.43 22.02
CA THR A 705 -5.94 34.37 21.63
C THR A 705 -7.22 33.58 21.40
N GLY A 706 -8.20 33.68 22.30
CA GLY A 706 -9.46 32.95 22.16
C GLY A 706 -10.12 33.13 20.77
N TYR A 707 -10.77 32.09 20.27
CA TYR A 707 -11.58 32.13 19.05
C TYR A 707 -12.78 33.08 19.24
N ALA A 708 -12.85 34.20 18.52
CA ALA A 708 -13.88 35.24 18.69
C ALA A 708 -14.69 35.50 17.40
N SER A 709 -16.03 35.50 17.49
CA SER A 709 -16.92 36.59 17.01
C SER A 709 -18.42 36.22 17.00
N GLY A 710 -19.25 37.03 17.67
CA GLY A 710 -20.72 37.03 17.57
C GLY A 710 -21.28 37.44 16.20
N THR A 711 -22.11 36.58 15.61
CA THR A 711 -22.81 36.79 14.34
C THR A 711 -24.29 36.43 14.48
N ASP A 712 -25.19 37.36 14.09
CA ASP A 712 -26.66 37.17 14.13
C ASP A 712 -27.13 36.03 13.17
N TYR A 713 -26.39 35.87 12.06
CA TYR A 713 -26.51 34.77 11.10
C TYR A 713 -25.12 34.38 10.60
N VAL A 714 -24.91 33.09 10.36
CA VAL A 714 -23.59 32.53 10.02
C VAL A 714 -23.21 32.87 8.57
N PRO A 715 -22.09 33.60 8.33
CA PRO A 715 -21.73 34.09 7.00
C PRO A 715 -21.00 33.04 6.14
N LYS A 716 -20.39 32.01 6.74
CA LYS A 716 -19.61 30.93 6.09
C LYS A 716 -19.63 29.68 7.00
N SER A 717 -19.59 28.47 6.44
CA SER A 717 -19.50 27.24 7.26
C SER A 717 -18.13 27.10 7.95
N GLY A 718 -18.13 26.75 9.24
CA GLY A 718 -16.91 26.65 10.07
C GLY A 718 -17.21 26.43 11.55
N MET A 719 -16.17 26.36 12.39
CA MET A 719 -16.33 26.30 13.86
C MET A 719 -16.45 27.71 14.44
N TYR A 720 -17.52 27.95 15.20
CA TYR A 720 -17.82 29.24 15.81
C TYR A 720 -18.02 29.08 17.32
N ARG A 721 -17.57 30.06 18.09
CA ARG A 721 -17.82 30.16 19.53
C ARG A 721 -19.16 30.85 19.75
N VAL A 722 -20.00 30.29 20.61
CA VAL A 722 -21.26 30.89 21.09
C VAL A 722 -21.16 31.11 22.61
N ASN A 723 -21.94 32.03 23.18
CA ASN A 723 -21.94 32.43 24.61
C ASN A 723 -20.88 33.47 25.03
N GLU A 724 -20.57 34.48 24.21
CA GLU A 724 -19.57 35.50 24.56
C GLU A 724 -20.11 36.55 25.55
N ASN A 725 -21.44 36.78 25.59
CA ASN A 725 -22.10 37.75 26.46
C ASN A 725 -23.07 37.13 27.48
N GLY A 726 -22.95 35.82 27.76
CA GLY A 726 -23.88 35.03 28.59
C GLY A 726 -24.42 33.79 27.85
N MET A 727 -25.38 33.06 28.42
CA MET A 727 -25.97 31.85 27.79
C MET A 727 -26.78 32.20 26.52
N GLU A 728 -26.18 32.21 25.35
CA GLU A 728 -26.81 32.24 24.02
C GLU A 728 -27.23 30.79 23.60
N SER A 729 -28.26 30.63 22.77
CA SER A 729 -28.75 29.31 22.34
C SER A 729 -28.81 29.22 20.81
N VAL A 730 -28.46 28.07 20.24
CA VAL A 730 -28.56 27.78 18.80
C VAL A 730 -29.70 26.80 18.55
N LEU A 731 -30.62 27.09 17.63
CA LEU A 731 -31.63 26.10 17.19
C LEU A 731 -31.03 25.27 16.06
N SER A 732 -30.32 24.21 16.42
CA SER A 732 -29.90 23.12 15.53
C SER A 732 -30.51 21.81 16.03
N LYS A 733 -30.92 20.91 15.13
CA LYS A 733 -31.50 19.60 15.48
C LYS A 733 -30.48 18.60 16.10
N LYS A 734 -29.24 19.01 16.37
CA LYS A 734 -28.16 18.22 17.00
C LYS A 734 -27.33 19.13 17.94
N TYR A 735 -27.18 18.74 19.21
CA TYR A 735 -26.67 19.57 20.32
C TYR A 735 -25.14 19.49 20.56
N GLY A 736 -24.58 20.58 21.13
CA GLY A 736 -23.25 20.70 21.78
C GLY A 736 -22.78 22.16 21.92
N THR A 737 -22.17 22.57 23.04
CA THR A 737 -21.73 23.96 23.36
C THR A 737 -20.61 24.53 22.47
N LEU A 738 -20.14 23.74 21.51
CA LEU A 738 -19.41 24.12 20.29
C LEU A 738 -20.13 23.38 19.15
N THR A 739 -20.72 24.11 18.20
CA THR A 739 -21.48 23.50 17.08
C THR A 739 -20.86 23.95 15.76
N PHE A 740 -20.66 23.03 14.82
CA PHE A 740 -20.36 23.36 13.44
C PHE A 740 -21.62 23.96 12.79
N LEU A 741 -21.57 25.24 12.41
CA LEU A 741 -22.74 25.94 11.87
C LEU A 741 -22.61 26.12 10.35
N ASN A 742 -23.72 25.97 9.64
CA ASN A 742 -23.79 26.16 8.19
C ASN A 742 -24.14 27.62 7.85
N GLN A 743 -23.71 28.07 6.68
CA GLN A 743 -24.08 29.38 6.16
C GLN A 743 -25.62 29.59 6.17
N GLY A 744 -26.10 30.58 6.91
CA GLY A 744 -27.53 30.90 7.07
C GLY A 744 -28.20 30.49 8.39
N ASP A 745 -27.51 29.75 9.27
CA ASP A 745 -28.04 29.37 10.59
C ASP A 745 -28.19 30.59 11.54
N LYS A 746 -29.21 30.57 12.43
CA LYS A 746 -29.58 31.68 13.35
C LYS A 746 -29.20 31.40 14.81
N VAL A 747 -28.66 32.40 15.48
CA VAL A 747 -28.21 32.35 16.90
C VAL A 747 -29.11 33.25 17.77
N PHE A 748 -29.57 32.78 18.95
CA PHE A 748 -30.42 33.55 19.87
C PHE A 748 -29.61 34.23 20.99
N THR A 749 -29.99 35.46 21.34
CA THR A 749 -29.29 36.31 22.33
C THR A 749 -29.44 35.82 23.77
N ALA A 750 -28.45 36.15 24.62
CA ALA A 750 -28.40 35.75 26.03
C ALA A 750 -29.63 36.17 26.86
N ASP A 751 -30.21 37.34 26.54
CA ASP A 751 -31.42 37.86 27.20
C ASP A 751 -32.67 37.02 26.91
N PHE A 752 -32.76 36.41 25.72
CA PHE A 752 -33.87 35.55 25.35
C PHE A 752 -33.78 34.19 26.06
N THR A 753 -32.57 33.62 26.14
CA THR A 753 -32.29 32.37 26.87
C THR A 753 -32.46 32.52 28.37
N LYS A 754 -32.04 33.65 28.94
CA LYS A 754 -32.22 33.96 30.37
C LYS A 754 -33.71 34.02 30.75
N ARG A 755 -34.55 34.65 29.93
CA ARG A 755 -36.02 34.62 30.11
C ARG A 755 -36.63 33.22 30.02
N LEU A 756 -35.97 32.29 29.33
CA LEU A 756 -36.39 30.88 29.24
C LEU A 756 -36.10 30.11 30.53
N ILE A 757 -34.94 30.37 31.14
CA ILE A 757 -34.46 29.75 32.39
C ILE A 757 -35.15 30.36 33.61
N ASP A 758 -35.40 31.67 33.60
CA ASP A 758 -36.16 32.36 34.65
C ASP A 758 -37.63 31.88 34.70
N ASN A 759 -38.22 31.54 33.55
CA ASN A 759 -39.55 30.90 33.47
C ASN A 759 -39.57 29.42 33.93
N ALA A 760 -38.40 28.80 34.14
CA ALA A 760 -38.26 27.41 34.60
C ALA A 760 -38.02 27.27 36.13
N GLY A 761 -37.89 28.38 36.87
CA GLY A 761 -38.00 28.41 38.34
C GLY A 761 -36.79 27.90 39.15
N ILE A 762 -35.54 28.09 38.68
CA ILE A 762 -34.32 27.72 39.44
C ILE A 762 -33.86 28.91 40.32
N ALA A 763 -33.84 28.74 41.65
CA ALA A 763 -33.49 29.79 42.62
C ALA A 763 -31.97 29.96 42.83
N THR A 764 -31.49 31.20 42.91
CA THR A 764 -30.07 31.58 43.08
C THR A 764 -29.76 32.08 44.51
N GLN A 765 -28.98 31.32 45.29
CA GLN A 765 -28.21 31.80 46.45
C GLN A 765 -26.71 31.62 46.17
N SER A 766 -25.91 32.60 46.63
CA SER A 766 -24.43 32.66 46.54
C SER A 766 -23.78 31.41 47.15
N SER A 767 -22.75 30.83 46.50
CA SER A 767 -22.14 29.56 46.95
C SER A 767 -20.87 29.70 47.79
N GLN A 768 -20.32 30.91 47.98
CA GLN A 768 -19.23 31.19 48.94
C GLN A 768 -19.77 31.74 50.28
N PRO A 769 -19.08 31.47 51.41
CA PRO A 769 -19.39 32.13 52.69
C PRO A 769 -19.25 33.65 52.57
N GLN A 770 -20.26 34.42 52.97
CA GLN A 770 -20.26 35.89 52.85
C GLN A 770 -19.54 36.56 54.03
N PHE A 771 -18.25 36.26 54.20
CA PHE A 771 -17.47 36.75 55.33
C PHE A 771 -17.43 38.29 55.44
N GLY A 772 -17.51 39.00 54.31
CA GLY A 772 -17.60 40.46 54.28
C GLY A 772 -18.91 41.05 54.80
N GLU A 773 -20.05 40.36 54.63
CA GLU A 773 -21.34 40.77 55.19
C GLU A 773 -21.40 40.48 56.69
N MET A 774 -20.84 39.34 57.15
CA MET A 774 -20.69 39.04 58.58
C MET A 774 -19.76 40.05 59.28
N TYR A 775 -18.68 40.49 58.62
CA TYR A 775 -17.83 41.57 59.13
C TYR A 775 -18.56 42.92 59.19
N LYS A 776 -19.41 43.25 58.22
CA LYS A 776 -20.25 44.46 58.27
C LYS A 776 -21.28 44.40 59.40
N GLU A 777 -21.93 43.26 59.60
CA GLU A 777 -22.86 43.06 60.72
C GLU A 777 -22.14 43.17 62.07
N LEU A 778 -20.93 42.62 62.18
CA LEU A 778 -20.05 42.80 63.34
C LEU A 778 -19.70 44.28 63.55
N MET A 779 -19.27 44.99 62.51
CA MET A 779 -18.92 46.43 62.63
C MET A 779 -20.15 47.27 62.98
N ASN A 780 -21.34 46.92 62.48
CA ASN A 780 -22.61 47.54 62.86
C ASN A 780 -22.97 47.24 64.32
N ALA A 781 -22.79 46.01 64.80
CA ALA A 781 -23.00 45.63 66.20
C ALA A 781 -22.01 46.35 67.15
N ILE A 782 -20.74 46.45 66.75
CA ILE A 782 -19.70 47.22 67.45
C ILE A 782 -20.06 48.72 67.51
N THR A 783 -20.57 49.28 66.40
CA THR A 783 -20.95 50.71 66.34
C THR A 783 -22.19 50.99 67.18
N ASN A 784 -23.17 50.09 67.20
CA ASN A 784 -24.36 50.21 68.04
C ASN A 784 -24.05 50.12 69.55
N THR A 785 -23.06 49.32 69.95
CA THR A 785 -22.70 49.17 71.37
C THR A 785 -21.96 50.42 71.90
N ASN A 786 -21.16 51.10 71.08
CA ASN A 786 -20.56 52.41 71.45
C ASN A 786 -21.61 53.52 71.63
N ASN A 787 -22.77 53.44 70.97
CA ASN A 787 -23.86 54.42 71.10
C ASN A 787 -24.81 54.15 72.29
N GLN A 788 -24.90 52.91 72.78
CA GLN A 788 -25.79 52.59 73.92
C GLN A 788 -25.23 52.97 75.29
N SER A 789 -23.95 53.37 75.39
CA SER A 789 -23.39 53.92 76.63
C SER A 789 -23.64 55.43 76.83
N TYR A 790 -24.34 56.11 75.91
CA TYR A 790 -24.49 57.58 75.92
C TYR A 790 -25.92 58.12 75.90
N GLU A 791 -26.96 57.29 75.84
CA GLU A 791 -28.35 57.77 75.82
C GLU A 791 -29.15 57.39 77.08
N HIS A 792 -28.79 58.03 78.21
CA HIS A 792 -29.79 58.51 79.18
C HIS A 792 -29.21 59.59 80.10
N SER A 793 -29.23 60.85 79.64
CA SER A 793 -29.66 62.04 80.41
C SER A 793 -29.19 63.32 79.71
N THR A 794 -30.13 64.13 79.25
CA THR A 794 -29.93 65.44 78.61
C THR A 794 -29.24 66.47 79.52
N VAL A 795 -28.28 67.25 78.99
CA VAL A 795 -28.27 68.75 78.88
C VAL A 795 -26.84 69.30 78.62
N TYR A 796 -26.68 69.91 77.43
CA TYR A 796 -25.78 71.00 76.97
C TYR A 796 -24.27 71.08 77.28
N ASN A 797 -23.50 71.06 76.17
CA ASN A 797 -22.27 71.80 75.82
C ASN A 797 -21.18 72.01 76.91
N ILE A 798 -19.99 71.47 76.65
CA ILE A 798 -18.73 72.23 76.50
C ILE A 798 -17.66 71.33 75.84
N VAL A 799 -16.93 71.98 74.94
CA VAL A 799 -15.74 71.54 74.18
C VAL A 799 -14.70 70.86 75.07
N VAL A 800 -14.11 69.74 74.60
CA VAL A 800 -12.75 69.34 74.98
C VAL A 800 -11.95 69.05 73.71
N ASN A 801 -10.99 69.93 73.46
CA ASN A 801 -9.90 69.76 72.53
C ASN A 801 -8.84 68.84 73.17
N GLU A 802 -8.12 68.12 72.30
CA GLU A 802 -6.82 67.47 72.53
C GLU A 802 -6.79 66.10 73.23
N ALA A 803 -6.81 65.04 72.40
CA ALA A 803 -5.85 63.94 72.49
C ALA A 803 -5.80 63.19 71.15
N THR A 804 -4.85 63.59 70.32
CA THR A 804 -4.34 62.83 69.17
C THR A 804 -3.78 61.48 69.63
N ASP A 805 -4.43 60.37 69.25
CA ASP A 805 -3.78 59.14 68.73
C ASP A 805 -4.71 57.92 68.52
N ALA A 806 -5.98 57.96 68.91
CA ALA A 806 -6.94 56.88 68.60
C ALA A 806 -7.49 56.89 67.16
N ASN A 807 -7.46 58.04 66.48
CA ASN A 807 -7.95 58.17 65.10
C ASN A 807 -7.01 57.59 64.04
N ALA A 808 -5.73 57.31 64.37
CA ALA A 808 -4.78 56.78 63.40
C ALA A 808 -5.09 55.32 62.97
N VAL A 809 -5.63 54.48 63.87
CA VAL A 809 -5.96 53.08 63.56
C VAL A 809 -7.33 52.97 62.87
N GLY A 810 -8.30 53.78 63.31
CA GLY A 810 -9.60 53.93 62.65
C GLY A 810 -9.46 54.48 61.23
N ASP A 811 -8.64 55.51 61.02
CA ASP A 811 -8.40 56.07 59.69
C ASP A 811 -7.61 55.14 58.78
N ILE A 812 -6.75 54.24 59.29
CA ILE A 812 -6.06 53.24 58.45
C ILE A 812 -7.02 52.14 57.98
N VAL A 813 -7.94 51.69 58.84
CA VAL A 813 -8.93 50.66 58.50
C VAL A 813 -10.05 51.23 57.63
N VAL A 814 -10.54 52.44 57.93
CA VAL A 814 -11.48 53.18 57.08
C VAL A 814 -10.81 53.56 55.77
N LYS A 815 -9.55 54.04 55.72
CA LYS A 815 -8.84 54.23 54.43
C LYS A 815 -8.59 52.92 53.68
N LYS A 816 -8.51 51.77 54.34
CA LYS A 816 -8.40 50.45 53.69
C LYS A 816 -9.73 49.93 53.16
N ILE A 817 -10.84 50.18 53.86
CA ILE A 817 -12.21 49.89 53.38
C ILE A 817 -12.59 50.86 52.26
N ASP A 818 -12.25 52.14 52.41
CA ASP A 818 -12.46 53.18 51.42
C ASP A 818 -11.49 52.99 50.24
N ALA A 819 -10.32 52.36 50.41
CA ALA A 819 -9.47 51.86 49.32
C ALA A 819 -10.00 50.56 48.71
N TYR A 820 -10.66 49.68 49.46
CA TYR A 820 -11.34 48.47 48.99
C TYR A 820 -12.55 48.83 48.12
N GLU A 821 -13.35 49.84 48.52
CA GLU A 821 -14.44 50.40 47.72
C GLU A 821 -13.94 51.31 46.59
N LYS A 822 -12.92 52.15 46.80
CA LYS A 822 -12.31 52.96 45.72
C LYS A 822 -11.57 52.11 44.70
N LYS A 823 -10.94 50.98 45.04
CA LYS A 823 -10.31 50.08 44.07
C LYS A 823 -11.38 49.34 43.25
N ARG A 824 -12.45 48.85 43.90
CA ARG A 824 -13.68 48.40 43.22
C ARG A 824 -14.26 49.43 42.24
N VAL A 825 -14.31 50.71 42.61
CA VAL A 825 -14.89 51.78 41.77
C VAL A 825 -13.91 52.34 40.72
N ARG A 826 -12.59 52.33 40.97
CA ARG A 826 -11.56 52.82 40.05
C ARG A 826 -11.29 51.80 38.93
N ASP A 827 -11.26 50.50 39.26
CA ASP A 827 -11.11 49.42 38.28
C ASP A 827 -12.36 49.28 37.39
N PHE A 828 -13.54 49.72 37.88
CA PHE A 828 -14.75 49.88 37.06
C PHE A 828 -14.78 51.16 36.20
N LYS A 829 -13.97 52.19 36.52
CA LYS A 829 -13.91 53.46 35.75
C LYS A 829 -12.71 53.57 34.81
N SER A 830 -11.66 52.75 34.98
CA SER A 830 -10.53 52.66 34.04
C SER A 830 -10.77 51.70 32.86
N LEU A 831 -11.96 51.10 32.78
CA LEU A 831 -12.45 50.31 31.65
C LEU A 831 -13.46 51.12 30.81
N ARG A 832 -13.04 52.30 30.35
CA ARG A 832 -13.65 53.00 29.22
C ARG A 832 -12.60 53.38 28.20
#